data_AF-A0A5B8XXC1-F1
#
_entry.id   AF-A0A5B8XXC1-F1
#
_cell.length_a   1.000
_cell.length_b   1.000
_cell.length_c   1.000
_cell.angle_alpha   90.00
_cell.angle_beta   90.00
_cell.angle_gamma   90.00
#
_symmetry.space_group_name_H-M   'P 1'
#
loop_
_entity.id
_entity.type
_entity.pdbx_description
1 polymer ?
#
loop_
_entity_poly.entity_id
_entity_poly.type
_entity_poly.pdbx_seq_one_letter_code
_entity_poly.pdbx_strand_id
1 'polypeptide(L)'
;MGISDQVGMLKVGQFADLALFEMAGRTPYRAVIDAGTPEVALVTRAGEPLLGDSNIVEALVASMQINACEVVDVCGRQRRLCLERDTGLNLQTVLNGVHPESYGPFFCEDPPDEPTCEPYRPGEFVEGISATDSDGDGIVDAEDNCPYQFNPLRPIEDGVQADVDSDEFGDECDVCPLTLGDMCEMYDPNDRDSDGIPNATDNCPAVANPDQTDADGDGIGDVCDVCPEYDNTNDPTCPATIYEIRQGIYPIGTRVTMAEGIVTAVTENTVFVQVPEGAGFNGVENSGLQLFFGNGQVAERPTPGDVISVAGALSEFGDALQMDSIQSMNVISTGNAVPAPQDVTPAEVINGGAKAETHQGVLIRITDVTVTSENPDAPQDFQEFEVDGLRVDDLLYLVEPRPTVGEEFMVIVGVLHYSFGNTKILPRVASDVLTGPPSITGFSAASVSIEVGATGSTLPDLEVVLSGPALGDTTVDLAYTAGISGPAQVVVPNGASSVEVLLTGVATGVETVSATLDGQTVDATVVVYDDATVREIIEISPATADLPVDSTQEITLTLNVPAPAGGLTINLSVDGGFTAPATVTVPEGNNSVSFDLGAPAAAATGTLTATLGASTVNGTFEAIEGVPGCLIISEYVEGSGSNNKAIELFNCSGQPLQLDQYGICLISNAATTCSQSVTLDSVTLAAGEVHTLCKSQSGSDPDPLAGITANCDQESAGVMNHNGDDRFIVYIDADGNGAFGSADTIVDTFGQPTVRPGSTIWADKTYRRCDLTPFDGQSAFNVLAFYNEYANGTVDDFGTAPNEPACAP
;
A
#
# COMPACT_ATOMS: atom_id res chain seq x y z
N MET A 1 12.56 31.21 11.89
CA MET A 1 13.56 31.95 11.11
C MET A 1 14.83 31.14 11.12
N GLY A 2 15.01 30.25 10.14
CA GLY A 2 16.26 29.52 9.95
C GLY A 2 17.14 30.37 9.05
N ILE A 3 18.12 31.04 9.64
CA ILE A 3 19.18 31.75 8.94
C ILE A 3 20.25 30.69 8.65
N SER A 4 20.73 30.54 7.41
CA SER A 4 22.00 29.82 7.18
C SER A 4 23.15 30.69 7.68
N ASP A 5 24.12 30.05 8.31
CA ASP A 5 24.75 30.50 9.56
C ASP A 5 25.61 31.78 9.54
N GLN A 6 25.65 32.55 8.44
CA GLN A 6 26.43 33.80 8.40
C GLN A 6 25.81 34.99 7.63
N VAL A 7 24.81 34.81 6.75
CA VAL A 7 24.35 35.91 5.85
C VAL A 7 22.83 36.11 5.77
N GLY A 8 22.03 35.40 6.57
CA GLY A 8 20.59 35.68 6.65
C GLY A 8 19.75 35.24 5.44
N MET A 9 20.12 34.15 4.75
CA MET A 9 19.33 33.65 3.61
C MET A 9 18.12 32.81 4.02
N LEU A 10 17.07 32.86 3.20
CA LEU A 10 15.87 32.02 3.35
C LEU A 10 16.10 30.61 2.81
N LYS A 11 15.79 29.60 3.63
CA LYS A 11 15.82 28.20 3.21
C LYS A 11 14.79 27.96 2.10
N VAL A 12 15.15 27.15 1.11
CA VAL A 12 14.23 26.69 0.05
C VAL A 12 12.96 26.10 0.68
N GLY A 13 11.80 26.53 0.18
CA GLY A 13 10.48 26.14 0.70
C GLY A 13 9.96 26.98 1.88
N GLN A 14 10.73 27.97 2.35
CA GLN A 14 10.25 28.95 3.34
C GLN A 14 9.93 30.30 2.70
N PHE A 15 8.96 31.00 3.28
CA PHE A 15 8.53 32.33 2.86
C PHE A 15 9.01 33.39 3.84
N ALA A 16 9.23 34.61 3.34
CA ALA A 16 9.45 35.78 4.17
C ALA A 16 8.61 36.97 3.72
N ASP A 17 8.47 37.88 4.66
CA ASP A 17 8.03 39.23 4.40
C ASP A 17 9.26 40.04 3.99
N LEU A 18 9.22 40.66 2.80
CA LEU A 18 10.35 41.40 2.23
C LEU A 18 9.94 42.85 1.99
N ALA A 19 10.88 43.77 2.18
CA ALA A 19 10.75 45.16 1.76
C ALA A 19 11.89 45.52 0.81
N LEU A 20 11.55 46.11 -0.34
CA LEU A 20 12.49 46.62 -1.32
C LEU A 20 12.55 48.14 -1.21
N PHE A 21 13.77 48.65 -1.07
CA PHE A 21 14.05 50.08 -0.91
C PHE A 21 14.77 50.62 -2.14
N GLU A 22 14.37 51.80 -2.61
CA GLU A 22 15.09 52.51 -3.66
C GLU A 22 16.42 53.02 -3.10
N MET A 23 17.54 52.65 -3.76
CA MET A 23 18.88 53.07 -3.33
C MET A 23 19.05 54.58 -3.26
N ALA A 24 18.36 55.35 -4.13
CA ALA A 24 18.43 56.82 -4.18
C ALA A 24 19.86 57.43 -4.14
N GLY A 25 20.87 56.68 -4.60
CA GLY A 25 22.29 57.08 -4.57
C GLY A 25 23.02 56.85 -3.23
N ARG A 26 22.41 56.16 -2.27
CA ARG A 26 22.97 55.78 -0.96
C ARG A 26 23.68 54.42 -1.03
N THR A 27 24.46 54.09 0.00
CA THR A 27 24.96 52.72 0.21
C THR A 27 23.80 51.79 0.55
N PRO A 28 23.90 50.46 0.27
CA PRO A 28 22.79 49.53 0.48
C PRO A 28 22.18 49.57 1.88
N TYR A 29 23.01 49.58 2.93
CA TYR A 29 22.52 49.63 4.31
C TYR A 29 21.83 50.98 4.64
N ARG A 30 22.38 52.11 4.18
CA ARG A 30 21.75 53.44 4.36
C ARG A 30 20.47 53.60 3.56
N ALA A 31 20.32 52.92 2.44
CA ALA A 31 19.07 52.90 1.68
C ALA A 31 17.93 52.27 2.48
N VAL A 32 18.23 51.37 3.42
CA VAL A 32 17.24 50.76 4.33
C VAL A 32 17.03 51.63 5.57
N ILE A 33 18.11 52.05 6.23
CA ILE A 33 18.04 52.80 7.51
C ILE A 33 17.41 54.18 7.33
N ASP A 34 17.81 54.91 6.29
CA ASP A 34 17.39 56.30 6.09
C ASP A 34 16.13 56.39 5.21
N ALA A 35 15.45 55.27 4.93
CA ALA A 35 14.33 55.22 4.00
C ALA A 35 13.07 55.86 4.60
N GLY A 36 12.47 56.80 3.88
CA GLY A 36 11.13 57.27 4.17
C GLY A 36 10.08 56.45 3.40
N THR A 37 8.80 56.73 3.68
CA THR A 37 7.67 56.13 2.94
C THR A 37 7.82 56.23 1.40
N PRO A 38 8.33 57.34 0.80
CA PRO A 38 8.54 57.44 -0.65
C PRO A 38 9.60 56.49 -1.23
N GLU A 39 10.58 56.08 -0.44
CA GLU A 39 11.71 55.22 -0.86
C GLU A 39 11.39 53.71 -0.76
N VAL A 40 10.29 53.33 -0.12
CA VAL A 40 9.82 51.92 -0.09
C VAL A 40 9.13 51.57 -1.42
N ALA A 41 9.79 50.80 -2.28
CA ALA A 41 9.28 50.46 -3.61
C ALA A 41 8.25 49.32 -3.60
N LEU A 42 8.46 48.31 -2.75
CA LEU A 42 7.60 47.12 -2.64
C LEU A 42 7.71 46.52 -1.25
N VAL A 43 6.59 46.04 -0.72
CA VAL A 43 6.50 45.21 0.48
C VAL A 43 5.73 43.96 0.10
N THR A 44 6.29 42.79 0.41
CA THR A 44 5.64 41.49 0.25
C THR A 44 5.32 40.88 1.60
N ARG A 45 4.24 40.11 1.65
CA ARG A 45 3.90 39.25 2.78
C ARG A 45 3.81 37.81 2.29
N ALA A 46 4.55 36.91 2.92
CA ALA A 46 4.68 35.51 2.47
C ALA A 46 4.99 35.38 0.96
N GLY A 47 5.87 36.23 0.44
CA GLY A 47 6.24 36.27 -0.99
C GLY A 47 5.24 36.96 -1.92
N GLU A 48 4.08 37.41 -1.44
CA GLU A 48 3.04 38.04 -2.25
C GLU A 48 3.04 39.58 -2.09
N PRO A 49 2.89 40.38 -3.17
CA PRO A 49 2.82 41.84 -3.07
C PRO A 49 1.71 42.34 -2.14
N LEU A 50 2.06 43.08 -1.09
CA LEU A 50 1.09 43.71 -0.18
C LEU A 50 0.92 45.20 -0.53
N LEU A 51 2.01 45.93 -0.70
CA LEU A 51 2.03 47.35 -1.04
C LEU A 51 3.21 47.63 -1.96
N GLY A 52 3.05 48.44 -3.00
CA GLY A 52 4.18 48.90 -3.79
C GLY A 52 3.80 49.91 -4.86
N ASP A 53 4.78 50.40 -5.60
CA ASP A 53 4.53 51.26 -6.76
C ASP A 53 3.65 50.54 -7.79
N SER A 54 2.67 51.25 -8.35
CA SER A 54 1.61 50.64 -9.15
C SER A 54 2.14 49.80 -10.32
N ASN A 55 3.18 50.28 -11.01
CA ASN A 55 3.79 49.57 -12.13
C ASN A 55 4.50 48.27 -11.71
N ILE A 56 5.11 48.25 -10.53
CA ILE A 56 5.78 47.06 -9.99
C ILE A 56 4.72 46.03 -9.58
N VAL A 57 3.70 46.45 -8.82
CA VAL A 57 2.63 45.55 -8.37
C VAL A 57 1.82 45.00 -9.55
N GLU A 58 1.52 45.83 -10.56
CA GLU A 58 0.82 45.39 -11.78
C GLU A 58 1.63 44.38 -12.62
N ALA A 59 2.96 44.41 -12.53
CA ALA A 59 3.81 43.44 -13.20
C ALA A 59 3.90 42.10 -12.44
N LEU A 60 3.73 42.13 -11.12
CA LEU A 60 3.89 40.96 -10.24
C LEU A 60 2.58 40.23 -9.94
N VAL A 61 1.45 40.93 -9.96
CA VAL A 61 0.14 40.35 -9.64
C VAL A 61 -0.63 40.02 -10.93
N ALA A 62 -1.17 38.81 -11.00
CA ALA A 62 -1.96 38.36 -12.14
C ALA A 62 -3.12 39.32 -12.46
N SER A 63 -3.39 39.52 -13.76
CA SER A 63 -4.37 40.51 -14.23
C SER A 63 -5.80 40.29 -13.71
N MET A 64 -6.16 39.07 -13.31
CA MET A 64 -7.47 38.76 -12.70
C MET A 64 -7.54 39.12 -11.22
N GLN A 65 -6.40 39.21 -10.52
CA GLN A 65 -6.30 39.49 -9.08
C GLN A 65 -5.98 40.95 -8.77
N ILE A 66 -5.49 41.71 -9.75
CA ILE A 66 -5.14 43.13 -9.58
C ILE A 66 -6.33 44.02 -9.17
N ASN A 67 -7.57 43.56 -9.41
CA ASN A 67 -8.79 44.27 -9.01
C ASN A 67 -9.00 44.27 -7.49
N ALA A 68 -8.40 43.32 -6.76
CA ALA A 68 -8.36 43.28 -5.30
C ALA A 68 -7.16 44.05 -4.72
N CYS A 69 -6.45 44.83 -5.55
CA CYS A 69 -5.39 45.74 -5.16
C CYS A 69 -5.80 47.17 -5.47
N GLU A 70 -6.22 47.92 -4.46
CA GLU A 70 -6.72 49.28 -4.61
C GLU A 70 -5.58 50.26 -4.90
N VAL A 71 -5.88 51.26 -5.73
CA VAL A 71 -4.93 52.34 -6.05
C VAL A 71 -4.99 53.38 -4.95
N VAL A 72 -3.84 53.63 -4.32
CA VAL A 72 -3.68 54.62 -3.24
C VAL A 72 -2.61 55.63 -3.62
N ASP A 73 -2.82 56.89 -3.26
CA ASP A 73 -1.76 57.90 -3.31
C ASP A 73 -1.03 57.89 -1.98
N VAL A 74 0.26 57.60 -2.02
CA VAL A 74 1.13 57.62 -0.85
C VAL A 74 2.24 58.61 -1.13
N CYS A 75 2.18 59.77 -0.48
CA CYS A 75 3.18 60.83 -0.59
C CYS A 75 3.40 61.33 -2.03
N GLY A 76 2.33 61.39 -2.83
CA GLY A 76 2.38 61.82 -4.23
C GLY A 76 2.88 60.75 -5.20
N ARG A 77 3.12 59.51 -4.73
CA ARG A 77 3.37 58.35 -5.58
C ARG A 77 2.10 57.51 -5.68
N GLN A 78 1.75 57.14 -6.91
CA GLN A 78 0.65 56.22 -7.16
C GLN A 78 1.11 54.79 -6.85
N ARG A 79 0.44 54.17 -5.89
CA ARG A 79 0.74 52.83 -5.38
C ARG A 79 -0.47 51.92 -5.48
N ARG A 80 -0.23 50.62 -5.36
CA ARG A 80 -1.27 49.61 -5.17
C ARG A 80 -1.12 48.92 -3.82
N LEU A 81 -2.25 48.80 -3.12
CA LEU A 81 -2.39 48.12 -1.84
C LEU A 81 -3.30 46.90 -2.01
N CYS A 82 -2.76 45.70 -1.85
CA CYS A 82 -3.45 44.42 -2.04
C CYS A 82 -4.09 43.89 -0.76
N LEU A 83 -4.64 44.78 0.08
CA LEU A 83 -5.20 44.41 1.37
C LEU A 83 -6.47 43.56 1.24
N GLU A 84 -7.31 43.83 0.24
CA GLU A 84 -8.53 43.05 0.00
C GLU A 84 -8.21 41.64 -0.47
N ARG A 85 -7.15 41.48 -1.27
CA ARG A 85 -6.62 40.16 -1.65
C ARG A 85 -6.10 39.39 -0.43
N ASP A 86 -5.38 40.08 0.46
CA ASP A 86 -4.73 39.46 1.62
C ASP A 86 -5.72 39.12 2.75
N THR A 87 -6.70 39.99 2.99
CA THR A 87 -7.55 39.93 4.19
C THR A 87 -9.06 39.91 3.92
N GLY A 88 -9.48 40.11 2.67
CA GLY A 88 -10.89 40.30 2.30
C GLY A 88 -11.45 41.68 2.64
N LEU A 89 -10.62 42.62 3.13
CA LEU A 89 -11.04 43.97 3.53
C LEU A 89 -10.31 45.04 2.72
N ASN A 90 -11.01 46.09 2.32
CA ASN A 90 -10.37 47.28 1.74
C ASN A 90 -9.93 48.28 2.83
N LEU A 91 -9.04 49.20 2.46
CA LEU A 91 -8.44 50.19 3.35
C LEU A 91 -9.50 51.03 4.07
N GLN A 92 -10.56 51.45 3.38
CA GLN A 92 -11.62 52.24 4.00
C GLN A 92 -12.33 51.47 5.12
N THR A 93 -12.54 50.17 4.94
CA THR A 93 -13.17 49.30 5.95
C THR A 93 -12.28 49.17 7.18
N VAL A 94 -10.97 49.04 6.99
CA VAL A 94 -9.99 49.03 8.08
C VAL A 94 -9.95 50.38 8.80
N LEU A 95 -9.85 51.49 8.07
CA LEU A 95 -9.79 52.84 8.66
C LEU A 95 -11.03 53.18 9.48
N ASN A 96 -12.21 52.67 9.12
CA ASN A 96 -13.44 52.86 9.90
C ASN A 96 -13.43 52.14 11.26
N GLY A 97 -12.56 51.13 11.43
CA GLY A 97 -12.43 50.35 12.66
C GLY A 97 -11.32 50.82 13.62
N VAL A 98 -10.51 51.80 13.21
CA VAL A 98 -9.35 52.28 13.98
C VAL A 98 -9.73 53.48 14.86
N HIS A 99 -9.09 53.60 16.03
CA HIS A 99 -9.33 54.72 16.95
C HIS A 99 -8.87 56.07 16.33
N PRO A 100 -9.58 57.19 16.54
CA PRO A 100 -9.25 58.48 15.90
C PRO A 100 -7.88 59.06 16.28
N GLU A 101 -7.29 58.59 17.38
CA GLU A 101 -5.96 59.01 17.86
C GLU A 101 -4.84 58.11 17.33
N SER A 102 -5.15 57.08 16.54
CA SER A 102 -4.13 56.25 15.92
C SER A 102 -3.45 57.00 14.78
N TYR A 103 -2.16 56.73 14.66
CA TYR A 103 -1.36 57.00 13.48
C TYR A 103 -2.08 56.51 12.20
N GLY A 104 -2.15 57.38 11.19
CA GLY A 104 -2.57 56.98 9.84
C GLY A 104 -1.68 55.86 9.27
N PRO A 105 -2.13 55.13 8.23
CA PRO A 105 -1.35 54.02 7.67
C PRO A 105 -0.11 54.47 6.88
N PHE A 106 -0.04 55.75 6.50
CA PHE A 106 1.06 56.33 5.71
C PHE A 106 1.44 57.71 6.25
N PHE A 107 2.75 57.95 6.38
CA PHE A 107 3.32 59.23 6.81
C PHE A 107 4.35 59.70 5.81
N CYS A 108 4.22 60.93 5.32
CA CYS A 108 5.13 61.49 4.32
C CYS A 108 6.23 62.34 4.93
N GLU A 109 6.09 62.63 6.22
CA GLU A 109 7.02 63.32 7.10
C GLU A 109 6.84 62.69 8.49
N ASP A 110 7.83 62.84 9.36
CA ASP A 110 7.80 62.37 10.75
C ASP A 110 6.53 62.88 11.47
N PRO A 111 5.73 62.02 12.10
CA PRO A 111 4.56 62.45 12.85
C PRO A 111 4.93 63.43 13.99
N PRO A 112 4.07 64.42 14.31
CA PRO A 112 4.38 65.46 15.30
C PRO A 112 4.70 64.99 16.73
N ASP A 113 4.35 63.74 17.06
CA ASP A 113 4.55 63.11 18.37
C ASP A 113 5.38 61.82 18.25
N GLU A 114 6.16 61.66 17.17
CA GLU A 114 7.11 60.57 17.02
C GLU A 114 8.36 60.84 17.89
N PRO A 115 8.79 59.90 18.76
CA PRO A 115 10.06 60.03 19.46
C PRO A 115 11.20 60.12 18.45
N THR A 116 12.03 61.16 18.56
CA THR A 116 13.08 61.48 17.57
C THR A 116 14.09 60.34 17.37
N CYS A 117 14.55 60.16 16.13
CA CYS A 117 15.69 59.29 15.78
C CYS A 117 17.06 59.91 16.09
N GLU A 118 17.13 61.16 16.58
CA GLU A 118 18.29 61.57 17.38
C GLU A 118 18.28 60.70 18.63
N PRO A 119 19.35 59.95 18.92
CA PRO A 119 19.33 58.93 19.93
C PRO A 119 19.34 59.58 21.33
N TYR A 120 18.16 60.00 21.73
CA TYR A 120 17.92 60.62 23.01
C TYR A 120 16.72 59.92 23.62
N ARG A 121 17.00 59.01 24.55
CA ARG A 121 15.98 58.42 25.42
C ARG A 121 16.12 59.03 26.81
N PRO A 122 15.16 59.89 27.23
CA PRO A 122 15.17 60.47 28.57
C PRO A 122 15.23 59.39 29.65
N GLY A 123 16.33 59.35 30.39
CA GLY A 123 16.56 58.40 31.49
C GLY A 123 17.38 57.16 31.14
N GLU A 124 17.73 56.96 29.87
CA GLU A 124 18.61 55.87 29.40
C GLU A 124 19.97 56.43 28.91
N PHE A 125 19.96 57.51 28.10
CA PHE A 125 21.16 58.20 27.59
C PHE A 125 21.11 59.68 28.00
N VAL A 126 21.76 60.03 29.11
CA VAL A 126 21.40 61.21 29.92
C VAL A 126 22.07 62.52 29.43
N GLU A 127 23.19 62.43 28.70
CA GLU A 127 23.99 63.61 28.33
C GLU A 127 23.98 63.94 26.83
N GLY A 128 23.57 63.01 25.96
CA GLY A 128 23.65 63.18 24.50
C GLY A 128 25.10 63.44 24.04
N ILE A 129 25.27 63.94 22.81
CA ILE A 129 26.61 64.26 22.27
C ILE A 129 27.31 65.27 23.17
N SER A 130 28.48 64.89 23.67
CA SER A 130 29.32 65.69 24.57
C SER A 130 30.77 65.77 24.07
N ALA A 131 31.64 66.44 24.81
CA ALA A 131 33.07 66.50 24.46
C ALA A 131 33.85 65.24 24.88
N THR A 132 33.19 64.29 25.55
CA THR A 132 33.79 63.06 26.10
C THR A 132 33.00 61.80 25.73
N ASP A 133 31.93 61.96 24.96
CA ASP A 133 31.02 60.95 24.41
C ASP A 133 30.54 61.57 23.09
N SER A 134 31.34 61.34 22.04
CA SER A 134 31.33 62.12 20.81
C SER A 134 30.17 61.76 19.87
N ASP A 135 29.53 60.61 20.06
CA ASP A 135 28.34 60.18 19.33
C ASP A 135 27.06 60.13 20.18
N GLY A 136 27.19 60.25 21.51
CA GLY A 136 26.09 60.40 22.44
C GLY A 136 25.42 59.09 22.85
N ASP A 137 26.11 57.95 22.70
CA ASP A 137 25.58 56.62 23.00
C ASP A 137 25.55 56.24 24.47
N GLY A 138 26.10 57.11 25.33
CA GLY A 138 26.18 56.94 26.76
C GLY A 138 27.47 56.25 27.23
N ILE A 139 28.41 55.98 26.33
CA ILE A 139 29.73 55.42 26.59
C ILE A 139 30.76 56.52 26.28
N VAL A 140 31.77 56.64 27.12
CA VAL A 140 32.79 57.68 26.91
C VAL A 140 33.79 57.24 25.84
N ASP A 141 34.30 58.16 25.01
CA ASP A 141 35.20 57.87 23.88
C ASP A 141 36.41 56.95 24.20
N ALA A 142 36.82 56.86 25.48
CA ALA A 142 37.93 56.03 25.93
C ALA A 142 37.56 54.57 26.26
N GLU A 143 36.27 54.30 26.43
CA GLU A 143 35.66 52.99 26.75
C GLU A 143 34.78 52.48 25.61
N ASP A 144 34.65 53.27 24.55
CA ASP A 144 33.78 53.08 23.40
C ASP A 144 34.56 52.41 22.25
N ASN A 145 34.04 51.28 21.74
CA ASN A 145 34.62 50.58 20.60
C ASN A 145 34.23 51.19 19.24
N CYS A 146 33.32 52.17 19.19
CA CYS A 146 33.07 53.06 18.06
C CYS A 146 32.85 54.53 18.47
N PRO A 147 33.89 55.24 18.96
CA PRO A 147 33.79 56.59 19.58
C PRO A 147 33.13 57.71 18.78
N TYR A 148 32.82 57.50 17.51
CA TYR A 148 32.27 58.51 16.61
C TYR A 148 31.02 58.04 15.91
N GLN A 149 30.49 56.86 16.27
CA GLN A 149 29.43 56.19 15.57
C GLN A 149 28.55 55.42 16.56
N PHE A 150 27.42 56.05 16.89
CA PHE A 150 26.49 55.63 17.93
C PHE A 150 26.21 54.12 17.94
N ASN A 151 26.69 53.39 18.95
CA ASN A 151 26.52 51.95 19.10
C ASN A 151 26.38 51.51 20.57
N PRO A 152 25.27 51.87 21.24
CA PRO A 152 25.11 51.72 22.68
C PRO A 152 25.09 50.26 23.12
N LEU A 153 25.29 50.03 24.42
CA LEU A 153 25.19 48.71 25.05
C LEU A 153 23.84 48.03 24.73
N ARG A 154 23.89 46.82 24.16
CA ARG A 154 22.69 46.09 23.74
C ARG A 154 22.23 45.12 24.83
N PRO A 155 20.97 45.17 25.32
CA PRO A 155 20.46 44.21 26.31
C PRO A 155 20.46 42.76 25.85
N ILE A 156 20.46 42.52 24.53
CA ILE A 156 20.51 41.17 23.94
C ILE A 156 21.94 40.59 23.92
N GLU A 157 22.95 41.42 24.16
CA GLU A 157 24.38 41.05 24.20
C GLU A 157 24.94 41.28 25.61
N ASP A 158 24.18 40.93 26.64
CA ASP A 158 24.58 41.07 28.04
C ASP A 158 25.07 42.48 28.44
N GLY A 159 24.67 43.51 27.70
CA GLY A 159 25.03 44.91 27.96
C GLY A 159 26.47 45.26 27.58
N VAL A 160 27.03 44.65 26.53
CA VAL A 160 28.27 45.13 25.88
C VAL A 160 27.96 45.86 24.56
N GLN A 161 28.94 46.61 24.05
CA GLN A 161 28.93 47.04 22.65
C GLN A 161 29.28 45.85 21.76
N ALA A 162 28.68 45.80 20.58
CA ALA A 162 28.87 44.70 19.65
C ALA A 162 30.25 44.74 19.02
N ASP A 163 30.90 43.57 18.98
CA ASP A 163 32.21 43.33 18.38
C ASP A 163 32.28 41.81 18.10
N VAL A 164 31.72 41.42 16.95
CA VAL A 164 31.45 40.01 16.61
C VAL A 164 32.74 39.22 16.40
N ASP A 165 33.77 39.81 15.80
CA ASP A 165 35.04 39.13 15.55
C ASP A 165 36.11 39.40 16.61
N SER A 166 35.83 40.28 17.58
CA SER A 166 36.67 40.61 18.73
C SER A 166 38.00 41.26 18.36
N ASP A 167 37.99 42.15 17.36
CA ASP A 167 39.18 42.86 16.88
C ASP A 167 39.43 44.22 17.55
N GLU A 168 38.60 44.58 18.54
CA GLU A 168 38.56 45.85 19.29
C GLU A 168 37.85 47.00 18.57
N PHE A 169 37.39 46.85 17.33
CA PHE A 169 36.47 47.77 16.66
C PHE A 169 35.04 47.26 16.78
N GLY A 170 34.11 48.15 17.13
CA GLY A 170 32.70 47.74 17.19
C GLY A 170 32.12 47.50 15.81
N ASP A 171 31.14 46.60 15.70
CA ASP A 171 30.49 46.20 14.43
C ASP A 171 30.05 47.39 13.55
N GLU A 172 29.68 48.51 14.18
CA GLU A 172 29.13 49.71 13.51
C GLU A 172 30.21 50.56 12.84
N CYS A 173 31.46 50.49 13.30
CA CYS A 173 32.60 51.25 12.77
C CYS A 173 33.72 50.37 12.21
N ASP A 174 33.62 49.05 12.38
CA ASP A 174 34.50 48.08 11.76
C ASP A 174 34.22 47.97 10.25
N VAL A 175 35.30 47.94 9.46
CA VAL A 175 35.28 47.74 8.02
C VAL A 175 34.97 46.28 7.69
N CYS A 176 35.32 45.34 8.58
CA CYS A 176 35.18 43.91 8.37
C CYS A 176 34.57 43.18 9.59
N PRO A 177 33.31 43.48 10.00
CA PRO A 177 32.69 43.04 11.28
C PRO A 177 32.63 41.53 11.57
N LEU A 178 33.06 40.69 10.64
CA LEU A 178 33.02 39.23 10.74
C LEU A 178 34.43 38.60 10.68
N THR A 179 35.50 39.38 10.54
CA THR A 179 36.85 38.86 10.27
C THR A 179 37.92 39.75 10.89
N LEU A 180 38.64 39.19 11.88
CA LEU A 180 39.71 39.86 12.63
C LEU A 180 40.61 40.78 11.76
N GLY A 181 40.48 42.09 11.98
CA GLY A 181 41.33 43.16 11.43
C GLY A 181 40.85 43.76 10.10
N ASP A 182 41.57 44.78 9.62
CA ASP A 182 41.15 45.61 8.47
C ASP A 182 41.11 44.92 7.08
N MET A 183 41.31 43.61 7.00
CA MET A 183 41.35 42.85 5.74
C MET A 183 40.17 41.90 5.63
N CYS A 184 39.10 42.37 5.00
CA CYS A 184 37.92 41.56 4.81
C CYS A 184 38.27 40.37 3.92
N GLU A 185 38.06 39.15 4.42
CA GLU A 185 37.88 38.02 3.51
C GLU A 185 36.64 38.35 2.68
N MET A 186 36.83 38.55 1.37
CA MET A 186 35.70 38.69 0.48
C MET A 186 35.00 37.34 0.46
N TYR A 187 33.93 37.24 1.24
CA TYR A 187 32.88 36.28 0.98
C TYR A 187 32.41 36.54 -0.45
N ASP A 188 32.81 35.66 -1.38
CA ASP A 188 32.27 35.73 -2.72
C ASP A 188 30.88 35.13 -2.66
N PRO A 189 29.79 35.91 -2.81
CA PRO A 189 28.45 35.35 -2.82
C PRO A 189 28.24 34.37 -3.98
N ASN A 190 29.17 34.30 -4.94
CA ASN A 190 29.19 33.34 -6.02
C ASN A 190 30.01 32.08 -5.72
N ASP A 191 30.65 31.92 -4.56
CA ASP A 191 31.37 30.73 -4.09
C ASP A 191 31.08 30.56 -2.58
N ARG A 192 29.97 29.86 -2.28
CA ARG A 192 29.33 29.90 -0.96
C ARG A 192 30.09 29.11 0.09
N ASP A 193 30.79 28.05 -0.30
CA ASP A 193 31.56 27.19 0.59
C ASP A 193 33.07 27.42 0.52
N SER A 194 33.50 28.37 -0.31
CA SER A 194 34.88 28.87 -0.38
C SER A 194 35.88 27.79 -0.80
N ASP A 195 35.44 26.87 -1.66
CA ASP A 195 36.26 25.78 -2.16
C ASP A 195 37.05 26.15 -3.44
N GLY A 196 36.73 27.32 -4.02
CA GLY A 196 37.34 27.88 -5.21
C GLY A 196 36.56 27.62 -6.50
N ILE A 197 35.42 26.93 -6.44
CA ILE A 197 34.52 26.67 -7.55
C ILE A 197 33.28 27.57 -7.42
N PRO A 198 32.93 28.38 -8.43
CA PRO A 198 31.73 29.20 -8.34
C PRO A 198 30.46 28.35 -8.25
N ASN A 199 29.53 28.73 -7.38
CA ASN A 199 28.18 28.16 -7.15
C ASN A 199 27.43 27.77 -8.42
N ALA A 200 27.64 28.50 -9.53
CA ALA A 200 26.97 28.24 -10.81
C ALA A 200 27.51 27.00 -11.55
N THR A 201 28.67 26.50 -11.15
CA THR A 201 29.39 25.36 -11.73
C THR A 201 29.84 24.34 -10.70
N ASP A 202 29.53 24.58 -9.44
CA ASP A 202 29.86 23.72 -8.31
C ASP A 202 28.78 22.64 -8.13
N ASN A 203 29.18 21.38 -8.13
CA ASN A 203 28.27 20.25 -7.90
C ASN A 203 27.93 20.04 -6.41
N CYS A 204 28.59 20.74 -5.49
CA CYS A 204 28.22 20.82 -4.07
C CYS A 204 28.34 22.24 -3.49
N PRO A 205 27.52 23.23 -3.89
CA PRO A 205 27.70 24.64 -3.51
C PRO A 205 27.65 24.96 -2.01
N ALA A 206 27.39 23.98 -1.13
CA ALA A 206 27.36 24.13 0.33
C ALA A 206 28.45 23.33 1.04
N VAL A 207 29.18 22.45 0.34
CA VAL A 207 30.08 21.47 0.93
C VAL A 207 31.35 21.44 0.10
N ALA A 208 32.39 22.11 0.61
CA ALA A 208 33.64 22.28 -0.10
C ALA A 208 34.20 20.97 -0.68
N ASN A 209 34.27 20.89 -2.00
CA ASN A 209 34.81 19.76 -2.76
C ASN A 209 35.57 20.25 -4.00
N PRO A 210 36.80 20.78 -3.82
CA PRO A 210 37.58 21.35 -4.92
C PRO A 210 37.86 20.39 -6.09
N ASP A 211 37.79 19.08 -5.84
CA ASP A 211 38.01 18.04 -6.84
C ASP A 211 36.76 17.74 -7.69
N GLN A 212 35.57 18.20 -7.27
CA GLN A 212 34.29 18.08 -7.98
C GLN A 212 33.99 16.63 -8.43
N THR A 213 34.37 15.65 -7.60
CA THR A 213 34.08 14.24 -7.87
C THR A 213 32.57 14.02 -7.88
N ASP A 214 32.11 13.31 -8.89
CA ASP A 214 30.72 12.97 -9.19
C ASP A 214 30.79 11.62 -9.94
N ALA A 215 30.72 10.53 -9.18
CA ALA A 215 31.05 9.20 -9.70
C ALA A 215 29.94 8.60 -10.57
N ASP A 216 28.69 8.99 -10.36
CA ASP A 216 27.54 8.54 -11.17
C ASP A 216 27.16 9.52 -12.30
N GLY A 217 27.64 10.76 -12.24
CA GLY A 217 27.50 11.76 -13.28
C GLY A 217 26.17 12.51 -13.24
N ASP A 218 25.53 12.59 -12.07
CA ASP A 218 24.22 13.21 -11.88
C ASP A 218 24.30 14.74 -11.66
N GLY A 219 25.51 15.27 -11.49
CA GLY A 219 25.77 16.68 -11.29
C GLY A 219 25.67 17.15 -9.84
N ILE A 220 25.50 16.21 -8.89
CA ILE A 220 25.66 16.40 -7.45
C ILE A 220 26.99 15.74 -7.05
N GLY A 221 27.84 16.44 -6.31
CA GLY A 221 29.15 15.88 -5.97
C GLY A 221 29.06 14.80 -4.88
N ASP A 222 29.96 13.81 -4.92
CA ASP A 222 29.97 12.65 -4.01
C ASP A 222 29.88 13.02 -2.52
N VAL A 223 30.39 14.20 -2.14
CA VAL A 223 30.43 14.64 -0.73
C VAL A 223 29.09 15.19 -0.23
N CYS A 224 28.23 15.63 -1.13
CA CYS A 224 26.91 16.18 -0.82
C CYS A 224 25.77 15.37 -1.44
N ASP A 225 26.11 14.31 -2.18
CA ASP A 225 25.17 13.32 -2.66
C ASP A 225 24.88 12.26 -1.59
N VAL A 226 23.60 11.95 -1.44
CA VAL A 226 23.11 10.87 -0.57
C VAL A 226 23.36 9.50 -1.18
N CYS A 227 23.58 9.42 -2.49
CA CYS A 227 23.84 8.19 -3.23
C CYS A 227 24.95 8.31 -4.28
N PRO A 228 26.22 8.48 -3.87
CA PRO A 228 27.34 8.81 -4.78
C PRO A 228 27.64 7.83 -5.93
N GLU A 229 26.94 6.70 -5.99
CA GLU A 229 27.13 5.66 -7.00
C GLU A 229 25.86 5.48 -7.88
N TYR A 230 24.82 6.30 -7.70
CA TYR A 230 23.52 6.16 -8.35
C TYR A 230 22.89 7.51 -8.75
N ASP A 231 22.83 7.76 -10.06
CA ASP A 231 22.24 8.97 -10.64
C ASP A 231 20.79 9.16 -10.15
N ASN A 232 20.61 10.16 -9.29
CA ASN A 232 19.34 10.47 -8.64
C ASN A 232 18.71 11.78 -9.14
N THR A 233 19.12 12.26 -10.31
CA THR A 233 18.60 13.50 -10.94
C THR A 233 17.09 13.48 -11.20
N ASN A 234 16.54 12.32 -11.55
CA ASN A 234 15.14 12.15 -11.90
C ASN A 234 14.30 11.53 -10.77
N ASP A 235 14.95 10.95 -9.78
CA ASP A 235 14.33 10.29 -8.64
C ASP A 235 15.26 10.50 -7.43
N PRO A 236 14.91 11.38 -6.47
CA PRO A 236 15.77 11.72 -5.33
C PRO A 236 15.81 10.59 -4.27
N THR A 237 15.66 9.33 -4.68
CA THR A 237 15.68 8.15 -3.82
C THR A 237 16.87 7.26 -4.14
N CYS A 238 17.50 6.78 -3.08
CA CYS A 238 18.63 5.87 -3.11
C CYS A 238 18.21 4.42 -3.27
N PRO A 239 18.66 3.66 -4.29
CA PRO A 239 18.48 2.21 -4.30
C PRO A 239 19.12 1.58 -3.06
N ALA A 240 18.33 0.86 -2.26
CA ALA A 240 18.80 0.26 -1.01
C ALA A 240 18.26 -1.15 -0.82
N THR A 241 19.11 -2.05 -0.33
CA THR A 241 18.69 -3.35 0.17
C THR A 241 18.30 -3.25 1.64
N ILE A 242 17.45 -4.19 2.11
CA ILE A 242 17.09 -4.27 3.53
C ILE A 242 18.35 -4.41 4.41
N TYR A 243 19.37 -5.15 3.97
CA TYR A 243 20.62 -5.28 4.71
C TYR A 243 21.38 -3.96 4.87
N GLU A 244 21.46 -3.14 3.83
CA GLU A 244 22.16 -1.84 3.88
C GLU A 244 21.42 -0.85 4.79
N ILE A 245 20.08 -0.87 4.73
CA ILE A 245 19.21 -0.10 5.63
C ILE A 245 19.47 -0.53 7.08
N ARG A 246 19.41 -1.83 7.38
CA ARG A 246 19.64 -2.37 8.74
C ARG A 246 21.07 -2.19 9.24
N GLN A 247 22.06 -2.02 8.35
CA GLN A 247 23.45 -1.72 8.71
C GLN A 247 23.71 -0.22 8.96
N GLY A 248 22.74 0.64 8.67
CA GLY A 248 22.86 2.09 8.87
C GLY A 248 23.78 2.77 7.87
N ILE A 249 23.90 2.24 6.65
CA ILE A 249 24.65 2.89 5.56
C ILE A 249 23.99 4.22 5.19
N TYR A 250 22.65 4.25 5.21
CA TYR A 250 21.84 5.44 4.96
C TYR A 250 21.42 6.08 6.28
N PRO A 251 21.71 7.37 6.52
CA PRO A 251 21.27 8.08 7.72
C PRO A 251 19.74 8.15 7.85
N ILE A 252 19.24 8.25 9.08
CA ILE A 252 17.82 8.52 9.34
C ILE A 252 17.39 9.84 8.65
N GLY A 253 16.23 9.83 8.00
CA GLY A 253 15.70 10.90 7.17
C GLY A 253 16.03 10.78 5.68
N THR A 254 16.97 9.91 5.30
CA THR A 254 17.30 9.63 3.89
C THR A 254 16.12 8.96 3.20
N ARG A 255 15.86 9.34 1.95
CA ARG A 255 14.86 8.67 1.11
C ARG A 255 15.53 7.56 0.31
N VAL A 256 14.97 6.37 0.39
CA VAL A 256 15.49 5.18 -0.29
C VAL A 256 14.38 4.48 -1.05
N THR A 257 14.77 3.77 -2.11
CA THR A 257 13.94 2.79 -2.81
C THR A 257 14.44 1.39 -2.47
N MET A 258 13.68 0.70 -1.62
CA MET A 258 13.84 -0.72 -1.37
C MET A 258 13.40 -1.48 -2.61
N ALA A 259 14.34 -2.15 -3.28
CA ALA A 259 14.08 -2.81 -4.55
C ALA A 259 13.21 -4.07 -4.40
N GLU A 260 13.47 -4.90 -3.37
CA GLU A 260 12.72 -6.16 -3.14
C GLU A 260 12.58 -6.44 -1.64
N GLY A 261 11.36 -6.71 -1.20
CA GLY A 261 11.05 -7.30 0.10
C GLY A 261 9.77 -8.13 0.01
N ILE A 262 9.81 -9.37 0.48
CA ILE A 262 8.61 -10.22 0.56
C ILE A 262 7.80 -9.89 1.81
N VAL A 263 6.52 -9.61 1.64
CA VAL A 263 5.59 -9.30 2.72
C VAL A 263 5.36 -10.55 3.57
N THR A 264 5.61 -10.43 4.87
CA THR A 264 5.46 -11.53 5.85
C THR A 264 4.23 -11.35 6.73
N ALA A 265 3.83 -10.11 6.98
CA ALA A 265 2.63 -9.74 7.76
C ALA A 265 2.19 -8.30 7.49
N VAL A 266 0.91 -8.00 7.74
CA VAL A 266 0.29 -6.69 7.46
C VAL A 266 -0.72 -6.36 8.55
N THR A 267 -0.59 -5.16 9.14
CA THR A 267 -1.56 -4.55 10.08
C THR A 267 -2.28 -3.40 9.38
N GLU A 268 -3.20 -2.66 10.04
CA GLU A 268 -3.85 -1.45 9.47
C GLU A 268 -2.88 -0.35 9.01
N ASN A 269 -1.69 -0.22 9.61
CA ASN A 269 -0.76 0.86 9.30
C ASN A 269 0.69 0.41 9.02
N THR A 270 0.99 -0.88 9.22
CA THR A 270 2.35 -1.42 9.10
C THR A 270 2.38 -2.62 8.17
N VAL A 271 3.38 -2.70 7.31
CA VAL A 271 3.73 -3.88 6.53
C VAL A 271 5.08 -4.38 7.01
N PHE A 272 5.18 -5.66 7.33
CA PHE A 272 6.43 -6.32 7.64
C PHE A 272 6.94 -7.03 6.40
N VAL A 273 8.20 -6.76 6.04
CA VAL A 273 8.86 -7.38 4.89
C VAL A 273 10.14 -8.08 5.33
N GLN A 274 10.52 -9.11 4.60
CA GLN A 274 11.79 -9.78 4.73
C GLN A 274 12.48 -9.88 3.36
N VAL A 275 13.79 -10.08 3.30
CA VAL A 275 14.47 -10.37 2.03
C VAL A 275 14.00 -11.75 1.53
N PRO A 276 13.51 -11.90 0.29
CA PRO A 276 13.11 -13.18 -0.28
C PRO A 276 14.32 -14.13 -0.42
N GLU A 277 14.09 -15.45 -0.28
CA GLU A 277 15.15 -16.44 -0.48
C GLU A 277 15.54 -16.50 -1.97
N GLY A 278 16.82 -16.26 -2.27
CA GLY A 278 17.29 -16.19 -3.66
C GLY A 278 18.62 -15.47 -3.83
N ALA A 279 18.85 -14.92 -5.03
CA ALA A 279 20.01 -14.09 -5.29
C ALA A 279 19.93 -12.79 -4.48
N GLY A 280 20.93 -12.50 -3.64
CA GLY A 280 20.94 -11.33 -2.76
C GLY A 280 20.55 -11.63 -1.31
N PHE A 281 20.04 -12.82 -1.00
CA PHE A 281 19.83 -13.26 0.38
C PHE A 281 21.17 -13.62 1.04
N ASN A 282 21.55 -12.86 2.06
CA ASN A 282 22.82 -12.99 2.79
C ASN A 282 22.66 -13.61 4.18
N GLY A 283 21.52 -14.27 4.44
CA GLY A 283 21.18 -14.90 5.71
C GLY A 283 20.05 -14.18 6.45
N VAL A 284 19.52 -14.83 7.48
CA VAL A 284 18.32 -14.37 8.19
C VAL A 284 18.57 -13.09 9.01
N GLU A 285 19.77 -12.93 9.55
CA GLU A 285 20.15 -11.75 10.34
C GLU A 285 20.08 -10.47 9.48
N ASN A 286 19.35 -9.46 9.97
CA ASN A 286 19.08 -8.19 9.31
C ASN A 286 18.30 -8.29 7.99
N SER A 287 17.57 -9.38 7.80
CA SER A 287 16.74 -9.57 6.60
C SER A 287 15.34 -8.96 6.72
N GLY A 288 14.90 -8.52 7.90
CA GLY A 288 13.57 -7.97 8.15
C GLY A 288 13.55 -6.45 8.20
N LEU A 289 12.44 -5.84 7.76
CA LEU A 289 12.18 -4.41 7.88
C LEU A 289 10.68 -4.16 8.08
N GLN A 290 10.34 -3.13 8.85
CA GLN A 290 8.97 -2.66 8.98
C GLN A 290 8.76 -1.39 8.15
N LEU A 291 7.61 -1.32 7.49
CA LEU A 291 7.18 -0.21 6.65
C LEU A 291 5.93 0.40 7.27
N PHE A 292 6.00 1.67 7.67
CA PHE A 292 4.91 2.39 8.31
C PHE A 292 4.25 3.36 7.34
N PHE A 293 2.96 3.17 7.09
CA PHE A 293 2.21 3.96 6.11
C PHE A 293 1.40 5.12 6.75
N GLY A 294 1.39 5.22 8.08
CA GLY A 294 0.63 6.25 8.81
C GLY A 294 -0.89 6.14 8.61
N ASN A 295 -1.64 7.17 9.01
CA ASN A 295 -3.10 7.24 8.83
C ASN A 295 -3.51 7.59 7.37
N GLY A 296 -2.61 7.35 6.40
CA GLY A 296 -2.82 7.58 4.97
C GLY A 296 -3.15 6.27 4.27
N GLN A 297 -4.28 6.25 3.55
CA GLN A 297 -4.73 5.09 2.79
C GLN A 297 -3.76 4.86 1.61
N VAL A 298 -2.93 3.83 1.69
CA VAL A 298 -2.31 3.23 0.50
C VAL A 298 -3.43 2.56 -0.27
N ALA A 299 -3.60 2.91 -1.55
CA ALA A 299 -4.76 2.53 -2.36
C ALA A 299 -4.94 1.00 -2.48
N GLU A 300 -3.85 0.25 -2.36
CA GLU A 300 -3.82 -1.21 -2.26
C GLU A 300 -2.78 -1.60 -1.20
N ARG A 301 -3.12 -2.56 -0.35
CA ARG A 301 -2.23 -3.04 0.72
C ARG A 301 -1.74 -4.41 0.29
N PRO A 302 -0.42 -4.65 0.31
CA PRO A 302 0.12 -5.92 -0.14
C PRO A 302 -0.36 -7.03 0.80
N THR A 303 -0.35 -8.26 0.34
CA THR A 303 -0.70 -9.44 1.12
C THR A 303 0.56 -10.26 1.43
N PRO A 304 0.57 -11.05 2.52
CA PRO A 304 1.69 -11.95 2.79
C PRO A 304 1.97 -12.85 1.58
N GLY A 305 3.22 -12.87 1.12
CA GLY A 305 3.64 -13.56 -0.11
C GLY A 305 3.89 -12.62 -1.30
N ASP A 306 3.48 -11.36 -1.22
CA ASP A 306 3.81 -10.37 -2.25
C ASP A 306 5.27 -9.93 -2.10
N VAL A 307 6.01 -9.87 -3.21
CA VAL A 307 7.31 -9.20 -3.25
C VAL A 307 7.07 -7.77 -3.72
N ILE A 308 7.50 -6.80 -2.92
CA ILE A 308 7.25 -5.38 -3.18
C ILE A 308 8.54 -4.59 -3.33
N SER A 309 8.48 -3.56 -4.18
CA SER A 309 9.43 -2.44 -4.20
C SER A 309 8.77 -1.24 -3.53
N VAL A 310 9.49 -0.54 -2.66
CA VAL A 310 8.94 0.59 -1.90
C VAL A 310 9.92 1.75 -1.84
N ALA A 311 9.44 2.95 -2.15
CA ALA A 311 10.18 4.20 -1.98
C ALA A 311 9.64 4.96 -0.77
N GLY A 312 10.51 5.34 0.18
CA GLY A 312 10.11 6.00 1.42
C GLY A 312 11.28 6.64 2.14
N ALA A 313 11.02 7.29 3.28
CA ALA A 313 12.05 7.87 4.13
C ALA A 313 12.40 6.91 5.27
N LEU A 314 13.68 6.80 5.62
CA LEU A 314 14.11 6.05 6.79
C LEU A 314 13.79 6.84 8.06
N SER A 315 13.19 6.18 9.05
CA SER A 315 12.91 6.79 10.35
C SER A 315 13.11 5.81 11.50
N GLU A 316 13.18 6.36 12.71
CA GLU A 316 13.25 5.60 13.94
C GLU A 316 12.06 6.00 14.83
N PHE A 317 11.24 5.02 15.19
CA PHE A 317 10.10 5.23 16.06
C PHE A 317 10.18 4.29 17.26
N GLY A 318 10.38 4.87 18.46
CA GLY A 318 10.50 4.09 19.70
C GLY A 318 11.64 3.06 19.65
N ASP A 319 12.81 3.47 19.16
CA ASP A 319 14.03 2.68 18.90
C ASP A 319 13.88 1.54 17.87
N ALA A 320 12.78 1.52 17.10
CA ALA A 320 12.62 0.60 15.98
C ALA A 320 12.88 1.32 14.65
N LEU A 321 13.89 0.84 13.92
CA LEU A 321 14.20 1.27 12.55
C LEU A 321 13.06 0.86 11.60
N GLN A 322 12.54 1.82 10.85
CA GLN A 322 11.47 1.63 9.89
C GLN A 322 11.67 2.47 8.63
N MET A 323 10.88 2.17 7.61
CA MET A 323 10.66 3.10 6.51
C MET A 323 9.26 3.70 6.64
N ASP A 324 9.14 5.02 6.54
CA ASP A 324 7.88 5.75 6.58
C ASP A 324 7.74 6.73 5.42
N SER A 325 6.73 7.62 5.47
CA SER A 325 6.52 8.67 4.47
C SER A 325 6.56 8.11 3.05
N ILE A 326 5.95 6.93 2.88
CA ILE A 326 6.02 6.10 1.70
C ILE A 326 5.48 6.90 0.50
N GLN A 327 6.30 7.04 -0.53
CA GLN A 327 5.99 7.78 -1.75
C GLN A 327 5.35 6.88 -2.80
N SER A 328 5.85 5.65 -2.92
CA SER A 328 5.33 4.65 -3.84
C SER A 328 5.61 3.25 -3.31
N MET A 329 4.74 2.33 -3.68
CA MET A 329 4.90 0.89 -3.46
C MET A 329 4.39 0.19 -4.70
N ASN A 330 5.19 -0.71 -5.24
CA ASN A 330 4.87 -1.53 -6.40
C ASN A 330 4.93 -3.00 -6.00
N VAL A 331 3.88 -3.75 -6.29
CA VAL A 331 3.91 -5.22 -6.17
C VAL A 331 4.62 -5.80 -7.40
N ILE A 332 5.75 -6.45 -7.19
CA ILE A 332 6.59 -7.05 -8.23
C ILE A 332 6.06 -8.43 -8.62
N SER A 333 5.61 -9.21 -7.63
CA SER A 333 5.02 -10.54 -7.83
C SER A 333 4.16 -10.91 -6.63
N THR A 334 3.10 -11.70 -6.85
CA THR A 334 2.15 -12.14 -5.82
C THR A 334 2.20 -13.65 -5.61
N GLY A 335 1.69 -14.12 -4.47
CA GLY A 335 1.55 -15.55 -4.17
C GLY A 335 2.86 -16.31 -3.96
N ASN A 336 3.97 -15.61 -3.68
CA ASN A 336 5.25 -16.26 -3.39
C ASN A 336 5.21 -16.93 -2.01
N ALA A 337 6.04 -17.97 -1.85
CA ALA A 337 6.22 -18.60 -0.55
C ALA A 337 6.88 -17.62 0.42
N VAL A 338 6.18 -17.30 1.51
CA VAL A 338 6.75 -16.53 2.64
C VAL A 338 7.94 -17.29 3.22
N PRO A 339 9.04 -16.62 3.64
CA PRO A 339 10.21 -17.28 4.19
C PRO A 339 9.86 -18.22 5.34
N ALA A 340 10.58 -19.34 5.44
CA ALA A 340 10.39 -20.27 6.54
C ALA A 340 10.76 -19.56 7.87
N PRO A 341 9.98 -19.73 8.95
CA PRO A 341 10.26 -19.05 10.19
C PRO A 341 11.55 -19.60 10.82
N GLN A 342 12.41 -18.68 11.28
CA GLN A 342 13.68 -19.00 11.90
C GLN A 342 13.49 -19.48 13.33
N ASP A 343 13.99 -20.66 13.63
CA ASP A 343 13.95 -21.21 14.99
C ASP A 343 14.90 -20.43 15.91
N VAL A 344 14.36 -19.92 17.01
CA VAL A 344 15.07 -19.16 18.06
C VAL A 344 14.53 -19.56 19.43
N THR A 345 15.29 -19.27 20.48
CA THR A 345 14.77 -19.35 21.85
C THR A 345 14.29 -17.98 22.34
N PRO A 346 13.30 -17.90 23.25
CA PRO A 346 12.89 -16.63 23.86
C PRO A 346 14.05 -15.80 24.41
N ALA A 347 15.04 -16.45 25.05
CA ALA A 347 16.21 -15.79 25.63
C ALA A 347 17.16 -15.16 24.58
N GLU A 348 17.17 -15.66 23.34
CA GLU A 348 18.00 -15.07 22.28
C GLU A 348 17.39 -13.77 21.73
N VAL A 349 16.06 -13.64 21.75
CA VAL A 349 15.33 -12.55 21.10
C VAL A 349 14.62 -11.60 22.05
N ILE A 350 14.59 -11.87 23.36
CA ILE A 350 14.14 -10.92 24.39
C ILE A 350 15.01 -9.64 24.36
N ASN A 351 14.54 -8.54 24.95
CA ASN A 351 15.30 -7.29 25.02
C ASN A 351 16.73 -7.50 25.57
N GLY A 352 17.74 -7.06 24.83
CA GLY A 352 19.17 -7.27 25.12
C GLY A 352 19.71 -8.67 24.78
N GLY A 353 18.87 -9.56 24.23
CA GLY A 353 19.25 -10.87 23.72
C GLY A 353 20.18 -10.77 22.50
N ALA A 354 20.99 -11.81 22.27
CA ALA A 354 22.03 -11.80 21.23
C ALA A 354 21.48 -11.69 19.79
N LYS A 355 20.21 -12.03 19.57
CA LYS A 355 19.51 -11.99 18.29
C LYS A 355 18.40 -10.93 18.23
N ALA A 356 18.14 -10.22 19.33
CA ALA A 356 17.01 -9.30 19.44
C ALA A 356 17.04 -8.21 18.35
N GLU A 357 18.19 -7.58 18.13
CA GLU A 357 18.37 -6.54 17.11
C GLU A 357 18.44 -7.11 15.69
N THR A 358 19.17 -8.20 15.49
CA THR A 358 19.39 -8.75 14.14
C THR A 358 18.16 -9.47 13.59
N HIS A 359 17.19 -9.83 14.43
CA HIS A 359 15.98 -10.52 13.99
C HIS A 359 14.73 -9.62 14.01
N GLN A 360 14.85 -8.31 14.25
CA GLN A 360 13.68 -7.43 14.13
C GLN A 360 13.13 -7.47 12.69
N GLY A 361 11.81 -7.56 12.55
CA GLY A 361 11.10 -7.72 11.29
C GLY A 361 11.19 -9.13 10.68
N VAL A 362 11.94 -10.06 11.29
CA VAL A 362 12.11 -11.42 10.79
C VAL A 362 10.97 -12.32 11.29
N LEU A 363 10.50 -13.22 10.43
CA LEU A 363 9.57 -14.27 10.84
C LEU A 363 10.33 -15.35 11.65
N ILE A 364 9.95 -15.52 12.91
CA ILE A 364 10.59 -16.45 13.84
C ILE A 364 9.61 -17.52 14.35
N ARG A 365 10.17 -18.59 14.88
CA ARG A 365 9.45 -19.66 15.59
C ARG A 365 10.11 -19.92 16.93
N ILE A 366 9.31 -19.89 17.98
CA ILE A 366 9.68 -20.39 19.31
C ILE A 366 8.86 -21.64 19.61
N THR A 367 9.47 -22.60 20.30
CA THR A 367 8.83 -23.87 20.65
C THR A 367 8.94 -24.15 22.13
N ASP A 368 7.99 -24.96 22.63
CA ASP A 368 7.97 -25.47 24.01
C ASP A 368 8.05 -24.35 25.06
N VAL A 369 7.21 -23.33 24.90
CA VAL A 369 7.25 -22.14 25.75
C VAL A 369 6.10 -22.10 26.75
N THR A 370 6.38 -21.60 27.95
CA THR A 370 5.39 -21.52 29.04
C THR A 370 4.99 -20.08 29.33
N VAL A 371 3.70 -19.83 29.55
CA VAL A 371 3.21 -18.51 29.97
C VAL A 371 3.75 -18.17 31.36
N THR A 372 4.56 -17.12 31.44
CA THR A 372 5.19 -16.61 32.68
C THR A 372 4.45 -15.42 33.27
N SER A 373 3.73 -14.65 32.45
CA SER A 373 2.93 -13.51 32.89
C SER A 373 1.68 -13.36 32.03
N GLU A 374 0.51 -13.26 32.67
CA GLU A 374 -0.76 -12.97 32.00
C GLU A 374 -0.84 -11.51 31.54
N ASN A 375 -0.20 -10.58 32.25
CA ASN A 375 -0.23 -9.15 31.97
C ASN A 375 1.14 -8.52 32.35
N PRO A 376 2.10 -8.47 31.42
CA PRO A 376 3.43 -7.89 31.67
C PRO A 376 3.41 -6.37 31.91
N ASP A 377 2.32 -5.67 31.57
CA ASP A 377 2.19 -4.21 31.70
C ASP A 377 1.34 -3.75 32.90
N ALA A 378 1.07 -4.66 33.84
CA ALA A 378 0.24 -4.37 35.00
C ALA A 378 0.68 -3.08 35.74
N PRO A 379 -0.26 -2.18 36.09
CA PRO A 379 -1.71 -2.38 36.10
C PRO A 379 -2.45 -2.10 34.78
N GLN A 380 -1.78 -1.57 33.75
CA GLN A 380 -2.36 -1.41 32.42
C GLN A 380 -2.55 -2.80 31.77
N ASP A 381 -3.48 -2.92 30.84
CA ASP A 381 -3.74 -4.18 30.15
C ASP A 381 -3.90 -3.90 28.65
N PHE A 382 -2.86 -4.26 27.91
CA PHE A 382 -2.80 -4.12 26.45
C PHE A 382 -3.04 -5.46 25.75
N GLN A 383 -3.63 -6.45 26.44
CA GLN A 383 -3.88 -7.81 25.92
C GLN A 383 -2.62 -8.60 25.52
N GLU A 384 -1.44 -8.10 25.92
CA GLU A 384 -0.17 -8.82 25.83
C GLU A 384 -0.04 -9.86 26.95
N PHE A 385 0.70 -10.94 26.67
CA PHE A 385 1.16 -11.91 27.67
C PHE A 385 2.64 -12.24 27.45
N GLU A 386 3.27 -12.93 28.40
CA GLU A 386 4.68 -13.29 28.34
C GLU A 386 4.86 -14.81 28.35
N VAL A 387 5.72 -15.31 27.48
CA VAL A 387 6.17 -16.71 27.42
C VAL A 387 7.68 -16.79 27.61
N ASP A 388 8.13 -17.44 28.67
CA ASP A 388 9.54 -17.57 29.05
C ASP A 388 10.35 -16.25 28.95
N GLY A 389 9.73 -15.13 29.31
CA GLY A 389 10.33 -13.79 29.25
C GLY A 389 10.08 -13.02 27.95
N LEU A 390 9.71 -13.66 26.84
CA LEU A 390 9.37 -12.96 25.60
C LEU A 390 7.89 -12.58 25.57
N ARG A 391 7.59 -11.34 25.20
CA ARG A 391 6.20 -10.88 25.07
C ARG A 391 5.57 -11.38 23.77
N VAL A 392 4.31 -11.76 23.86
CA VAL A 392 3.43 -12.07 22.72
C VAL A 392 2.37 -10.97 22.66
N ASP A 393 2.25 -10.33 21.51
CA ASP A 393 1.47 -9.09 21.33
C ASP A 393 0.33 -9.32 20.30
N ASP A 394 -0.81 -8.67 20.54
CA ASP A 394 -2.07 -8.86 19.82
C ASP A 394 -2.20 -8.02 18.55
N LEU A 395 -1.15 -7.25 18.19
CA LEU A 395 -1.14 -6.34 17.03
C LEU A 395 -1.56 -7.00 15.71
N LEU A 396 -1.21 -8.27 15.50
CA LEU A 396 -1.57 -9.04 14.30
C LEU A 396 -2.63 -10.12 14.58
N TYR A 397 -2.57 -10.78 15.74
CA TYR A 397 -3.53 -11.80 16.14
C TYR A 397 -3.71 -11.84 17.66
N LEU A 398 -4.95 -11.68 18.11
CA LEU A 398 -5.32 -11.82 19.51
C LEU A 398 -5.52 -13.31 19.86
N VAL A 399 -4.72 -13.82 20.80
CA VAL A 399 -4.86 -15.19 21.31
C VAL A 399 -6.02 -15.26 22.31
N GLU A 400 -7.12 -15.89 21.90
CA GLU A 400 -8.29 -16.12 22.75
C GLU A 400 -8.62 -17.61 22.93
N PRO A 401 -9.03 -18.05 24.14
CA PRO A 401 -9.13 -17.26 25.37
C PRO A 401 -7.75 -16.84 25.91
N ARG A 402 -7.70 -15.76 26.70
CA ARG A 402 -6.45 -15.25 27.26
C ARG A 402 -5.67 -16.37 27.96
N PRO A 403 -4.39 -16.60 27.60
CA PRO A 403 -3.60 -17.67 28.21
C PRO A 403 -3.36 -17.41 29.70
N THR A 404 -3.28 -18.48 30.49
CA THR A 404 -3.05 -18.39 31.94
C THR A 404 -1.63 -18.76 32.34
N VAL A 405 -1.12 -18.23 33.46
CA VAL A 405 0.24 -18.57 33.93
C VAL A 405 0.40 -20.08 34.11
N GLY A 406 1.42 -20.65 33.46
CA GLY A 406 1.71 -22.09 33.45
C GLY A 406 1.10 -22.86 32.27
N GLU A 407 0.36 -22.20 31.39
CA GLU A 407 -0.08 -22.78 30.11
C GLU A 407 1.11 -22.91 29.15
N GLU A 408 1.13 -24.01 28.37
CA GLU A 408 2.23 -24.35 27.47
C GLU A 408 1.80 -24.22 26.00
N PHE A 409 2.61 -23.50 25.23
CA PHE A 409 2.51 -23.44 23.77
C PHE A 409 3.60 -24.29 23.15
N MET A 410 3.20 -25.18 22.23
CA MET A 410 4.15 -25.97 21.46
C MET A 410 4.93 -25.11 20.50
N VAL A 411 4.22 -24.23 19.80
CA VAL A 411 4.74 -23.44 18.70
C VAL A 411 4.05 -22.08 18.76
N ILE A 412 4.87 -21.04 18.76
CA ILE A 412 4.42 -19.69 18.41
C ILE A 412 5.29 -19.23 17.24
N VAL A 413 4.65 -18.98 16.10
CA VAL A 413 5.26 -18.35 14.93
C VAL A 413 4.82 -16.89 14.89
N GLY A 414 5.71 -16.00 14.47
CA GLY A 414 5.33 -14.60 14.34
C GLY A 414 6.49 -13.72 13.90
N VAL A 415 6.18 -12.48 13.56
CA VAL A 415 7.21 -11.48 13.25
C VAL A 415 7.79 -10.96 14.56
N LEU A 416 9.12 -10.97 14.70
CA LEU A 416 9.76 -10.33 15.86
C LEU A 416 9.73 -8.81 15.68
N HIS A 417 9.14 -8.10 16.63
CA HIS A 417 8.90 -6.67 16.57
C HIS A 417 9.42 -6.00 17.84
N TYR A 418 10.00 -4.81 17.70
CA TYR A 418 10.41 -4.00 18.84
C TYR A 418 9.49 -2.79 18.95
N SER A 419 8.84 -2.63 20.11
CA SER A 419 8.01 -1.45 20.37
C SER A 419 7.95 -1.14 21.86
N PHE A 420 7.86 0.15 22.17
CA PHE A 420 7.73 0.66 23.54
C PHE A 420 8.76 0.07 24.52
N GLY A 421 10.01 -0.12 24.08
CA GLY A 421 11.09 -0.63 24.92
C GLY A 421 11.12 -2.15 25.10
N ASN A 422 10.34 -2.91 24.33
CA ASN A 422 10.24 -4.36 24.47
C ASN A 422 10.32 -5.06 23.11
N THR A 423 11.07 -6.17 23.06
CA THR A 423 10.97 -7.11 21.94
C THR A 423 9.80 -8.05 22.16
N LYS A 424 9.01 -8.27 21.10
CA LYS A 424 7.76 -9.02 21.13
C LYS A 424 7.66 -9.90 19.89
N ILE A 425 7.00 -11.05 20.00
CA ILE A 425 6.60 -11.86 18.85
C ILE A 425 5.14 -11.54 18.49
N LEU A 426 4.87 -11.36 17.20
CA LEU A 426 3.53 -11.03 16.68
C LEU A 426 2.97 -12.22 15.88
N PRO A 427 2.12 -13.09 16.46
CA PRO A 427 1.45 -14.13 15.71
C PRO A 427 0.54 -13.52 14.65
N ARG A 428 0.44 -14.12 13.47
CA ARG A 428 -0.32 -13.53 12.34
C ARG A 428 -1.73 -14.08 12.23
N VAL A 429 -1.91 -15.34 12.62
CA VAL A 429 -3.15 -16.11 12.48
C VAL A 429 -3.26 -17.18 13.57
N ALA A 430 -4.44 -17.77 13.73
CA ALA A 430 -4.66 -18.84 14.71
C ALA A 430 -3.71 -20.04 14.54
N SER A 431 -3.33 -20.39 13.31
CA SER A 431 -2.40 -21.50 13.04
C SER A 431 -0.96 -21.21 13.45
N ASP A 432 -0.61 -19.95 13.71
CA ASP A 432 0.72 -19.58 14.22
C ASP A 432 0.85 -19.89 15.73
N VAL A 433 -0.24 -20.23 16.43
CA VAL A 433 -0.25 -20.50 17.87
C VAL A 433 -0.83 -21.89 18.15
N LEU A 434 0.04 -22.86 18.41
CA LEU A 434 -0.35 -24.26 18.67
C LEU A 434 -0.19 -24.59 20.15
N THR A 435 -1.27 -25.10 20.76
CA THR A 435 -1.33 -25.49 22.18
C THR A 435 -1.31 -27.01 22.36
N GLY A 436 -0.51 -27.50 23.31
CA GLY A 436 -0.42 -28.93 23.70
C GLY A 436 0.24 -29.87 22.67
N PRO A 437 0.80 -31.04 23.05
CA PRO A 437 1.64 -31.90 22.20
C PRO A 437 0.99 -32.30 20.85
N PRO A 438 1.78 -32.55 19.78
CA PRO A 438 1.24 -32.77 18.44
C PRO A 438 0.42 -34.06 18.42
N SER A 439 -0.82 -33.97 17.95
CA SER A 439 -1.76 -35.09 17.87
C SER A 439 -1.84 -35.62 16.45
N ILE A 440 -2.31 -36.85 16.28
CA ILE A 440 -2.49 -37.43 14.94
C ILE A 440 -3.78 -36.89 14.30
N THR A 441 -3.67 -36.29 13.12
CA THR A 441 -4.81 -35.73 12.41
C THR A 441 -5.40 -36.69 11.39
N GLY A 442 -4.57 -37.54 10.78
CA GLY A 442 -5.03 -38.46 9.75
C GLY A 442 -3.89 -39.06 8.93
N PHE A 443 -4.27 -39.54 7.74
CA PHE A 443 -3.35 -39.87 6.67
C PHE A 443 -3.44 -38.83 5.54
N SER A 444 -2.40 -38.71 4.71
CA SER A 444 -2.39 -37.85 3.51
C SER A 444 -3.52 -38.14 2.51
N ALA A 445 -4.04 -39.38 2.51
CA ALA A 445 -5.15 -39.81 1.67
C ALA A 445 -6.09 -40.75 2.42
N ALA A 446 -7.40 -40.58 2.22
CA ALA A 446 -8.42 -41.44 2.84
C ALA A 446 -8.45 -42.86 2.23
N SER A 447 -8.04 -42.98 0.96
CA SER A 447 -7.84 -44.26 0.30
C SER A 447 -6.65 -44.23 -0.65
N VAL A 448 -5.88 -45.33 -0.66
CA VAL A 448 -4.73 -45.54 -1.52
C VAL A 448 -4.76 -46.94 -2.14
N SER A 449 -3.96 -47.17 -3.17
CA SER A 449 -3.86 -48.47 -3.84
C SER A 449 -2.42 -48.99 -3.90
N ILE A 450 -2.24 -50.31 -3.83
CA ILE A 450 -0.93 -50.98 -3.95
C ILE A 450 -1.07 -52.34 -4.63
N GLU A 451 -0.09 -52.73 -5.46
CA GLU A 451 -0.10 -54.03 -6.13
C GLU A 451 0.33 -55.17 -5.16
N VAL A 452 -0.24 -56.36 -5.32
CA VAL A 452 0.18 -57.57 -4.60
C VAL A 452 1.65 -57.85 -4.89
N GLY A 453 2.45 -57.97 -3.84
CA GLY A 453 3.88 -58.22 -3.90
C GLY A 453 4.73 -56.96 -4.13
N ALA A 454 4.12 -55.80 -4.40
CA ALA A 454 4.84 -54.54 -4.40
C ALA A 454 5.11 -54.08 -2.95
N THR A 455 6.27 -53.48 -2.74
CA THR A 455 6.66 -52.81 -1.50
C THR A 455 7.12 -51.41 -1.84
N GLY A 456 6.55 -50.39 -1.18
CA GLY A 456 6.91 -49.00 -1.40
C GLY A 456 5.74 -48.05 -1.25
N SER A 457 5.86 -46.90 -1.90
CA SER A 457 4.83 -45.86 -1.97
C SER A 457 3.56 -46.39 -2.62
N THR A 458 2.43 -45.87 -2.17
CA THR A 458 1.10 -46.21 -2.69
C THR A 458 0.66 -45.21 -3.75
N LEU A 459 -0.49 -45.42 -4.37
CA LEU A 459 -1.09 -44.44 -5.27
C LEU A 459 -2.44 -43.95 -4.72
N PRO A 460 -2.55 -42.67 -4.27
CA PRO A 460 -1.44 -41.72 -4.04
C PRO A 460 -0.55 -42.15 -2.85
N ASP A 461 0.55 -41.44 -2.60
CA ASP A 461 1.46 -41.70 -1.48
C ASP A 461 0.73 -41.56 -0.13
N LEU A 462 0.99 -42.50 0.77
CA LEU A 462 0.37 -42.55 2.09
C LEU A 462 1.35 -42.05 3.15
N GLU A 463 1.00 -40.98 3.85
CA GLU A 463 1.76 -40.44 4.98
C GLU A 463 0.89 -40.38 6.23
N VAL A 464 1.48 -40.61 7.41
CA VAL A 464 0.86 -40.20 8.69
C VAL A 464 1.04 -38.70 8.85
N VAL A 465 0.00 -37.99 9.28
CA VAL A 465 0.01 -36.53 9.44
C VAL A 465 -0.30 -36.15 10.90
N LEU A 466 0.47 -35.24 11.46
CA LEU A 466 0.29 -34.66 12.79
C LEU A 466 -0.38 -33.27 12.71
N SER A 467 -0.90 -32.79 13.83
CA SER A 467 -1.48 -31.44 13.97
C SER A 467 -0.44 -30.32 13.92
N GLY A 468 0.85 -30.67 14.00
CA GLY A 468 1.98 -29.76 13.92
C GLY A 468 3.31 -30.53 13.91
N PRO A 469 4.44 -29.81 13.85
CA PRO A 469 5.77 -30.42 13.92
C PRO A 469 5.96 -31.26 15.19
N ALA A 470 6.60 -32.42 15.06
CA ALA A 470 6.96 -33.27 16.19
C ALA A 470 8.00 -32.57 17.10
N LEU A 471 7.80 -32.59 18.42
CA LEU A 471 8.70 -31.99 19.45
C LEU A 471 9.96 -32.84 19.74
N GLY A 472 10.14 -33.90 18.97
CA GLY A 472 11.15 -34.93 19.07
C GLY A 472 10.84 -36.03 18.06
N ASP A 473 11.64 -37.09 18.01
CA ASP A 473 11.27 -38.26 17.20
C ASP A 473 9.99 -38.90 17.75
N THR A 474 8.85 -38.60 17.10
CA THR A 474 7.51 -39.03 17.53
C THR A 474 7.19 -40.36 16.89
N THR A 475 7.01 -41.38 17.72
CA THR A 475 6.69 -42.73 17.25
C THR A 475 5.17 -42.89 17.15
N VAL A 476 4.69 -43.25 15.97
CA VAL A 476 3.28 -43.56 15.69
C VAL A 476 3.15 -45.06 15.46
N ASP A 477 2.27 -45.71 16.21
CA ASP A 477 1.99 -47.14 16.09
C ASP A 477 1.10 -47.39 14.87
N LEU A 478 1.46 -48.41 14.07
CA LEU A 478 0.69 -48.81 12.90
C LEU A 478 0.11 -50.22 13.06
N ALA A 479 -1.15 -50.38 12.70
CA ALA A 479 -1.83 -51.66 12.64
C ALA A 479 -2.41 -51.92 11.24
N TYR A 480 -2.43 -53.19 10.87
CA TYR A 480 -2.77 -53.63 9.52
C TYR A 480 -3.77 -54.77 9.55
N THR A 481 -4.64 -54.79 8.56
CA THR A 481 -5.47 -55.96 8.20
C THR A 481 -4.67 -56.94 7.33
N ALA A 482 -5.12 -58.19 7.23
CA ALA A 482 -4.27 -59.32 6.80
C ALA A 482 -3.82 -59.27 5.32
N GLY A 483 -4.46 -58.48 4.47
CA GLY A 483 -4.10 -58.34 3.06
C GLY A 483 -2.98 -57.33 2.79
N ILE A 484 -2.53 -56.58 3.80
CA ILE A 484 -1.37 -55.68 3.73
C ILE A 484 -0.39 -55.93 4.88
N SER A 485 0.84 -55.48 4.70
CA SER A 485 1.84 -55.43 5.78
C SER A 485 2.70 -54.19 5.64
N GLY A 486 3.32 -53.76 6.74
CA GLY A 486 4.17 -52.57 6.78
C GLY A 486 4.97 -52.54 8.08
N PRO A 487 5.70 -51.44 8.34
CA PRO A 487 6.42 -51.27 9.60
C PRO A 487 5.44 -51.20 10.77
N ALA A 488 5.77 -51.80 11.93
CA ALA A 488 4.90 -51.74 13.10
C ALA A 488 4.75 -50.32 13.68
N GLN A 489 5.72 -49.45 13.39
CA GLN A 489 5.77 -48.06 13.82
C GLN A 489 6.44 -47.23 12.74
N VAL A 490 6.03 -45.97 12.62
CA VAL A 490 6.76 -44.95 11.88
C VAL A 490 7.21 -43.86 12.84
N VAL A 491 8.32 -43.22 12.54
CA VAL A 491 8.87 -42.12 13.34
C VAL A 491 8.72 -40.85 12.52
N VAL A 492 7.89 -39.92 13.01
CA VAL A 492 7.87 -38.55 12.51
C VAL A 492 9.09 -37.86 13.13
N PRO A 493 10.12 -37.49 12.33
CA PRO A 493 11.34 -36.89 12.87
C PRO A 493 11.05 -35.57 13.59
N ASN A 494 11.89 -35.20 14.56
CA ASN A 494 11.81 -33.88 15.20
C ASN A 494 11.72 -32.75 14.16
N GLY A 495 10.72 -31.87 14.30
CA GLY A 495 10.45 -30.76 13.39
C GLY A 495 9.64 -31.10 12.12
N ALA A 496 9.39 -32.38 11.83
CA ALA A 496 8.51 -32.80 10.74
C ALA A 496 7.06 -32.93 11.20
N SER A 497 6.09 -32.71 10.30
CA SER A 497 4.65 -32.86 10.58
C SER A 497 4.03 -34.09 9.92
N SER A 498 4.76 -34.80 9.07
CA SER A 498 4.31 -36.05 8.46
C SER A 498 5.48 -37.02 8.21
N VAL A 499 5.14 -38.28 7.94
CA VAL A 499 6.09 -39.30 7.50
C VAL A 499 5.40 -40.33 6.61
N GLU A 500 6.08 -40.71 5.52
CA GLU A 500 5.60 -41.73 4.59
C GLU A 500 5.45 -43.11 5.27
N VAL A 501 4.38 -43.81 4.92
CA VAL A 501 4.07 -45.18 5.32
C VAL A 501 4.28 -46.11 4.13
N LEU A 502 5.40 -46.82 4.12
CA LEU A 502 5.68 -47.83 3.11
C LEU A 502 4.91 -49.11 3.39
N LEU A 503 4.05 -49.49 2.45
CA LEU A 503 3.23 -50.69 2.55
C LEU A 503 3.76 -51.80 1.65
N THR A 504 3.34 -53.03 1.94
CA THR A 504 3.48 -54.20 1.07
C THR A 504 2.12 -54.84 0.86
N GLY A 505 1.69 -54.97 -0.40
CA GLY A 505 0.48 -55.71 -0.75
C GLY A 505 0.70 -57.22 -0.57
N VAL A 506 -0.13 -57.90 0.22
CA VAL A 506 0.03 -59.34 0.53
C VAL A 506 -1.03 -60.18 -0.20
N ALA A 507 -2.28 -59.72 -0.19
CA ALA A 507 -3.39 -60.40 -0.85
C ALA A 507 -4.39 -59.37 -1.37
N THR A 508 -4.98 -59.64 -2.54
CA THR A 508 -6.01 -58.78 -3.14
C THR A 508 -7.18 -58.58 -2.18
N GLY A 509 -7.63 -57.33 -2.01
CA GLY A 509 -8.69 -57.01 -1.07
C GLY A 509 -8.80 -55.52 -0.77
N VAL A 510 -9.85 -55.14 -0.05
CA VAL A 510 -9.97 -53.82 0.58
C VAL A 510 -9.53 -53.98 2.02
N GLU A 511 -8.42 -53.36 2.35
CA GLU A 511 -7.75 -53.48 3.62
C GLU A 511 -7.76 -52.11 4.33
N THR A 512 -7.46 -52.12 5.62
CA THR A 512 -7.33 -50.94 6.47
C THR A 512 -5.94 -50.90 7.09
N VAL A 513 -5.35 -49.71 7.06
CA VAL A 513 -4.21 -49.32 7.89
C VAL A 513 -4.69 -48.33 8.94
N SER A 514 -4.33 -48.57 10.19
CA SER A 514 -4.66 -47.73 11.34
C SER A 514 -3.39 -47.14 11.92
N ALA A 515 -3.38 -45.85 12.21
CA ALA A 515 -2.30 -45.17 12.90
C ALA A 515 -2.77 -44.67 14.27
N THR A 516 -1.98 -44.94 15.31
CA THR A 516 -2.30 -44.58 16.70
C THR A 516 -1.18 -43.76 17.32
N LEU A 517 -1.53 -42.60 17.88
CA LEU A 517 -0.66 -41.75 18.68
C LEU A 517 -1.43 -41.30 19.93
N ASP A 518 -0.84 -41.48 21.12
CA ASP A 518 -1.42 -41.10 22.42
C ASP A 518 -2.88 -41.53 22.65
N GLY A 519 -3.26 -42.69 22.10
CA GLY A 519 -4.59 -43.28 22.24
C GLY A 519 -5.63 -42.77 21.24
N GLN A 520 -5.28 -41.80 20.40
CA GLN A 520 -6.08 -41.40 19.23
C GLN A 520 -5.73 -42.30 18.05
N THR A 521 -6.74 -42.80 17.33
CA THR A 521 -6.56 -43.69 16.17
C THR A 521 -7.27 -43.13 14.95
N VAL A 522 -6.58 -43.14 13.81
CA VAL A 522 -7.11 -42.76 12.49
C VAL A 522 -6.90 -43.92 11.51
N ASP A 523 -7.78 -44.04 10.52
CA ASP A 523 -7.78 -45.13 9.54
C ASP A 523 -7.67 -44.60 8.12
N ALA A 524 -7.00 -45.35 7.24
CA ALA A 524 -7.05 -45.20 5.79
C ALA A 524 -7.37 -46.53 5.12
N THR A 525 -8.04 -46.46 3.96
CA THR A 525 -8.41 -47.64 3.17
C THR A 525 -7.33 -47.95 2.14
N VAL A 526 -6.81 -49.17 2.13
CA VAL A 526 -5.81 -49.63 1.16
C VAL A 526 -6.44 -50.67 0.24
N VAL A 527 -6.54 -50.35 -1.04
CA VAL A 527 -6.99 -51.30 -2.07
C VAL A 527 -5.79 -52.05 -2.61
N VAL A 528 -5.69 -53.33 -2.25
CA VAL A 528 -4.63 -54.21 -2.76
C VAL A 528 -5.11 -54.88 -4.04
N TYR A 529 -4.38 -54.69 -5.12
CA TYR A 529 -4.77 -55.15 -6.46
C TYR A 529 -3.70 -56.01 -7.12
N ASP A 530 -4.10 -56.75 -8.14
CA ASP A 530 -3.22 -57.54 -9.02
C ASP A 530 -3.73 -57.42 -10.46
N ASP A 531 -3.09 -58.09 -11.42
CA ASP A 531 -3.56 -58.13 -12.81
C ASP A 531 -4.97 -58.73 -12.99
N ALA A 532 -5.45 -59.55 -12.04
CA ALA A 532 -6.77 -60.16 -12.08
C ALA A 532 -7.87 -59.27 -11.47
N THR A 533 -7.50 -58.22 -10.75
CA THR A 533 -8.43 -57.30 -10.08
C THR A 533 -9.29 -56.58 -11.13
N VAL A 534 -10.59 -56.52 -10.91
CA VAL A 534 -11.48 -55.87 -11.87
C VAL A 534 -11.28 -54.36 -11.77
N ARG A 535 -10.93 -53.72 -12.89
CA ARG A 535 -10.87 -52.26 -13.00
C ARG A 535 -12.27 -51.73 -13.30
N GLU A 536 -12.70 -50.79 -12.48
CA GLU A 536 -13.98 -50.12 -12.58
C GLU A 536 -13.74 -48.61 -12.58
N ILE A 537 -14.59 -47.88 -13.30
CA ILE A 537 -14.59 -46.43 -13.25
C ILE A 537 -15.33 -46.04 -11.97
N ILE A 538 -14.66 -45.29 -11.09
CA ILE A 538 -15.23 -44.85 -9.81
C ILE A 538 -15.73 -43.42 -9.85
N GLU A 539 -15.21 -42.62 -10.77
CA GLU A 539 -15.51 -41.20 -10.83
C GLU A 539 -15.47 -40.67 -12.26
N ILE A 540 -16.36 -39.71 -12.51
CA ILE A 540 -16.35 -38.80 -13.63
C ILE A 540 -16.42 -37.38 -13.04
N SER A 541 -15.48 -36.52 -13.39
CA SER A 541 -15.38 -35.18 -12.83
C SER A 541 -15.17 -34.11 -13.91
N PRO A 542 -15.99 -33.04 -13.93
CA PRO A 542 -17.24 -32.90 -13.19
C PRO A 542 -18.28 -33.95 -13.65
N ALA A 543 -19.11 -34.44 -12.72
CA ALA A 543 -20.20 -35.38 -13.03
C ALA A 543 -21.43 -34.68 -13.64
N THR A 544 -21.56 -33.37 -13.42
CA THR A 544 -22.60 -32.53 -14.00
C THR A 544 -22.06 -31.15 -14.34
N ALA A 545 -22.47 -30.58 -15.46
CA ALA A 545 -22.18 -29.20 -15.79
C ALA A 545 -23.21 -28.65 -16.79
N ASP A 546 -23.45 -27.34 -16.71
CA ASP A 546 -24.20 -26.58 -17.70
C ASP A 546 -23.20 -25.99 -18.70
N LEU A 547 -23.36 -26.32 -19.98
CA LEU A 547 -22.47 -25.90 -21.05
C LEU A 547 -23.21 -24.95 -22.00
N PRO A 548 -22.60 -23.82 -22.39
CA PRO A 548 -23.07 -23.07 -23.54
C PRO A 548 -23.09 -23.96 -24.80
N VAL A 549 -24.07 -23.75 -25.67
CA VAL A 549 -24.09 -24.40 -27.00
C VAL A 549 -22.78 -24.12 -27.76
N ASP A 550 -22.25 -25.12 -28.48
CA ASP A 550 -20.95 -25.08 -29.21
C ASP A 550 -19.67 -24.85 -28.36
N SER A 551 -19.68 -25.14 -27.05
CA SER A 551 -18.50 -25.05 -26.15
C SER A 551 -17.83 -26.41 -25.84
N THR A 552 -16.75 -26.43 -25.06
CA THR A 552 -16.08 -27.66 -24.57
C THR A 552 -15.82 -27.64 -23.06
N GLN A 553 -15.86 -28.79 -22.41
CA GLN A 553 -15.55 -29.01 -20.99
C GLN A 553 -14.53 -30.15 -20.83
N GLU A 554 -13.45 -29.93 -20.08
CA GLU A 554 -12.52 -31.02 -19.73
C GLU A 554 -13.19 -31.96 -18.70
N ILE A 555 -13.16 -33.26 -18.98
CA ILE A 555 -13.69 -34.34 -18.14
C ILE A 555 -12.56 -35.27 -17.75
N THR A 556 -12.45 -35.56 -16.45
CA THR A 556 -11.51 -36.54 -15.90
C THR A 556 -12.26 -37.80 -15.47
N LEU A 557 -11.75 -38.97 -15.86
CA LEU A 557 -12.22 -40.28 -15.38
C LEU A 557 -11.19 -40.89 -14.45
N THR A 558 -11.66 -41.47 -13.34
CA THR A 558 -10.82 -42.14 -12.35
C THR A 558 -11.21 -43.61 -12.21
N LEU A 559 -10.22 -44.49 -12.16
CA LEU A 559 -10.34 -45.93 -11.92
C LEU A 559 -10.16 -46.25 -10.42
N ASN A 560 -10.81 -47.32 -9.96
CA ASN A 560 -10.64 -47.85 -8.60
C ASN A 560 -9.19 -48.25 -8.27
N VAL A 561 -8.44 -48.71 -9.28
CA VAL A 561 -7.04 -49.11 -9.19
C VAL A 561 -6.32 -48.77 -10.50
N PRO A 562 -4.99 -48.61 -10.49
CA PRO A 562 -4.20 -48.34 -11.68
C PRO A 562 -4.44 -49.31 -12.85
N ALA A 563 -4.28 -48.77 -14.06
CA ALA A 563 -4.35 -49.54 -15.30
C ALA A 563 -3.20 -50.57 -15.39
N PRO A 564 -3.49 -51.79 -15.87
CA PRO A 564 -2.48 -52.84 -16.01
C PRO A 564 -1.46 -52.51 -17.11
N ALA A 565 -0.47 -53.38 -17.25
CA ALA A 565 0.54 -53.27 -18.30
C ALA A 565 -0.07 -53.11 -19.70
N GLY A 566 0.38 -52.10 -20.45
CA GLY A 566 -0.18 -51.71 -21.75
C GLY A 566 -1.36 -50.74 -21.71
N GLY A 567 -1.76 -50.27 -20.53
CA GLY A 567 -2.84 -49.30 -20.34
C GLY A 567 -4.25 -49.89 -20.46
N LEU A 568 -5.27 -49.07 -20.19
CA LEU A 568 -6.66 -49.50 -20.18
C LEU A 568 -7.55 -48.56 -21.00
N THR A 569 -8.26 -49.09 -21.97
CA THR A 569 -9.14 -48.29 -22.84
C THR A 569 -10.57 -48.32 -22.32
N ILE A 570 -11.12 -47.13 -22.08
CA ILE A 570 -12.51 -46.88 -21.68
C ILE A 570 -13.30 -46.50 -22.92
N ASN A 571 -14.48 -47.10 -23.11
CA ASN A 571 -15.40 -46.68 -24.18
C ASN A 571 -16.26 -45.53 -23.68
N LEU A 572 -16.44 -44.53 -24.53
CA LEU A 572 -17.29 -43.39 -24.23
C LEU A 572 -18.44 -43.36 -25.23
N SER A 573 -19.64 -43.10 -24.75
CA SER A 573 -20.77 -42.74 -25.58
C SER A 573 -21.44 -41.53 -24.99
N VAL A 574 -21.84 -40.60 -25.84
CA VAL A 574 -22.53 -39.40 -25.43
C VAL A 574 -23.76 -39.21 -26.30
N ASP A 575 -24.86 -38.76 -25.69
CA ASP A 575 -26.11 -38.43 -26.39
C ASP A 575 -26.40 -36.91 -26.33
N GLY A 576 -27.64 -36.50 -26.60
CA GLY A 576 -28.03 -35.08 -26.56
C GLY A 576 -27.40 -34.21 -27.67
N GLY A 577 -26.62 -34.79 -28.60
CA GLY A 577 -25.90 -34.03 -29.63
C GLY A 577 -24.51 -33.54 -29.18
N PHE A 578 -24.11 -33.86 -27.96
CA PHE A 578 -22.75 -33.63 -27.47
C PHE A 578 -21.73 -34.49 -28.24
N THR A 579 -20.45 -34.13 -28.15
CA THR A 579 -19.35 -34.82 -28.81
C THR A 579 -18.26 -35.18 -27.79
N ALA A 580 -17.70 -36.37 -27.91
CA ALA A 580 -16.57 -36.84 -27.11
C ALA A 580 -15.76 -37.84 -27.96
N PRO A 581 -14.48 -38.10 -27.62
CA PRO A 581 -13.75 -39.23 -28.20
C PRO A 581 -14.53 -40.53 -28.01
N ALA A 582 -14.51 -41.45 -28.99
CA ALA A 582 -15.20 -42.74 -28.83
C ALA A 582 -14.56 -43.63 -27.76
N THR A 583 -13.27 -43.43 -27.50
CA THR A 583 -12.50 -44.14 -26.49
C THR A 583 -11.43 -43.23 -25.92
N VAL A 584 -11.09 -43.41 -24.64
CA VAL A 584 -9.94 -42.80 -23.98
C VAL A 584 -9.10 -43.88 -23.31
N THR A 585 -7.77 -43.73 -23.23
CA THR A 585 -6.87 -44.72 -22.64
C THR A 585 -6.20 -44.18 -21.40
N VAL A 586 -6.44 -44.84 -20.26
CA VAL A 586 -5.67 -44.62 -19.04
C VAL A 586 -4.28 -45.27 -19.22
N PRO A 587 -3.17 -44.51 -19.13
CA PRO A 587 -1.83 -45.05 -19.28
C PRO A 587 -1.52 -46.12 -18.23
N GLU A 588 -0.65 -47.07 -18.57
CA GLU A 588 -0.11 -48.06 -17.63
C GLU A 588 0.42 -47.38 -16.36
N GLY A 589 0.05 -47.90 -15.19
CA GLY A 589 0.47 -47.36 -13.88
C GLY A 589 -0.32 -46.13 -13.41
N ASN A 590 -1.14 -45.51 -14.27
CA ASN A 590 -2.02 -44.42 -13.88
C ASN A 590 -3.42 -44.94 -13.54
N ASN A 591 -4.16 -44.22 -12.71
CA ASN A 591 -5.56 -44.49 -12.41
C ASN A 591 -6.53 -43.45 -12.99
N SER A 592 -6.05 -42.43 -13.69
CA SER A 592 -6.92 -41.39 -14.28
C SER A 592 -6.52 -40.97 -15.68
N VAL A 593 -7.46 -40.35 -16.40
CA VAL A 593 -7.26 -39.73 -17.72
C VAL A 593 -8.28 -38.61 -17.96
N SER A 594 -7.86 -37.56 -18.67
CA SER A 594 -8.70 -36.40 -19.01
C SER A 594 -8.93 -36.27 -20.52
N PHE A 595 -10.08 -35.72 -20.92
CA PHE A 595 -10.46 -35.46 -22.32
C PHE A 595 -11.57 -34.39 -22.42
N ASP A 596 -11.75 -33.78 -23.59
CA ASP A 596 -12.78 -32.77 -23.81
C ASP A 596 -14.15 -33.36 -24.21
N LEU A 597 -15.20 -32.81 -23.63
CA LEU A 597 -16.61 -33.00 -23.99
C LEU A 597 -17.14 -31.73 -24.68
N GLY A 598 -17.58 -31.83 -25.93
CA GLY A 598 -18.14 -30.71 -26.69
C GLY A 598 -19.68 -30.65 -26.65
N ALA A 599 -20.25 -29.46 -26.47
CA ALA A 599 -21.70 -29.22 -26.45
C ALA A 599 -22.29 -29.07 -27.88
N PRO A 600 -23.56 -29.48 -28.09
CA PRO A 600 -24.29 -29.27 -29.35
C PRO A 600 -24.59 -27.79 -29.63
N ALA A 601 -24.91 -27.47 -30.89
CA ALA A 601 -25.30 -26.13 -31.34
C ALA A 601 -26.71 -25.66 -30.92
N ALA A 602 -27.44 -26.45 -30.12
CA ALA A 602 -28.81 -26.18 -29.69
C ALA A 602 -29.02 -26.72 -28.27
N ALA A 603 -30.04 -26.21 -27.57
CA ALA A 603 -30.33 -26.63 -26.21
C ALA A 603 -30.66 -28.12 -26.16
N ALA A 604 -29.97 -28.85 -25.31
CA ALA A 604 -30.17 -30.27 -25.12
C ALA A 604 -29.55 -30.73 -23.80
N THR A 605 -30.25 -31.59 -23.06
CA THR A 605 -29.59 -32.39 -22.02
C THR A 605 -28.95 -33.61 -22.67
N GLY A 606 -27.70 -33.89 -22.30
CA GLY A 606 -26.93 -35.05 -22.74
C GLY A 606 -26.37 -35.82 -21.55
N THR A 607 -26.14 -37.10 -21.74
CA THR A 607 -25.47 -37.99 -20.80
C THR A 607 -24.20 -38.50 -21.44
N LEU A 608 -23.06 -38.22 -20.81
CA LEU A 608 -21.80 -38.89 -21.12
C LEU A 608 -21.75 -40.18 -20.32
N THR A 609 -21.75 -41.30 -21.02
CA THR A 609 -21.61 -42.64 -20.45
C THR A 609 -20.21 -43.15 -20.73
N ALA A 610 -19.44 -43.37 -19.67
CA ALA A 610 -18.16 -44.06 -19.74
C ALA A 610 -18.35 -45.52 -19.33
N THR A 611 -17.89 -46.46 -20.16
CA THR A 611 -18.06 -47.90 -19.95
C THR A 611 -16.73 -48.63 -20.03
N LEU A 612 -16.46 -49.41 -18.98
CA LEU A 612 -15.30 -50.28 -18.86
C LEU A 612 -15.76 -51.65 -18.37
N GLY A 613 -15.80 -52.65 -19.28
CA GLY A 613 -16.31 -53.97 -18.95
C GLY A 613 -17.78 -53.92 -18.50
N ALA A 614 -18.03 -54.26 -17.24
CA ALA A 614 -19.36 -54.15 -16.61
C ALA A 614 -19.57 -52.84 -15.82
N SER A 615 -18.51 -52.05 -15.60
CA SER A 615 -18.59 -50.75 -14.94
C SER A 615 -19.12 -49.70 -15.90
N THR A 616 -20.03 -48.87 -15.41
CA THR A 616 -20.62 -47.77 -16.18
C THR A 616 -20.85 -46.60 -15.24
N VAL A 617 -20.23 -45.46 -15.54
CA VAL A 617 -20.50 -44.18 -14.88
C VAL A 617 -21.11 -43.22 -15.88
N ASN A 618 -22.02 -42.38 -15.41
CA ASN A 618 -22.70 -41.38 -16.22
C ASN A 618 -22.44 -40.01 -15.63
N GLY A 619 -22.12 -39.05 -16.49
CA GLY A 619 -22.25 -37.63 -16.19
C GLY A 619 -23.42 -37.05 -16.98
N THR A 620 -24.19 -36.15 -16.37
CA THR A 620 -25.32 -35.48 -17.02
C THR A 620 -25.00 -34.01 -17.24
N PHE A 621 -25.11 -33.58 -18.48
CA PHE A 621 -24.71 -32.26 -18.92
C PHE A 621 -25.88 -31.58 -19.60
N GLU A 622 -26.05 -30.29 -19.37
CA GLU A 622 -27.10 -29.52 -20.03
C GLU A 622 -26.48 -28.50 -20.97
N ALA A 623 -26.71 -28.67 -22.27
CA ALA A 623 -26.47 -27.63 -23.24
C ALA A 623 -27.68 -26.71 -23.20
N ILE A 624 -27.46 -25.46 -22.86
CA ILE A 624 -28.56 -24.51 -22.64
C ILE A 624 -28.51 -23.40 -23.69
N GLU A 625 -29.60 -23.27 -24.47
CA GLU A 625 -29.86 -22.08 -25.29
C GLU A 625 -30.25 -20.97 -24.33
N GLY A 626 -29.47 -19.90 -24.28
CA GLY A 626 -29.68 -18.90 -23.25
C GLY A 626 -29.51 -19.48 -21.84
N VAL A 627 -28.29 -19.99 -21.55
CA VAL A 627 -27.61 -19.66 -20.27
C VAL A 627 -28.09 -18.27 -19.86
N PRO A 628 -28.47 -17.97 -18.59
CA PRO A 628 -28.78 -16.60 -18.18
C PRO A 628 -27.74 -15.73 -18.84
N GLY A 629 -28.18 -14.95 -19.83
CA GLY A 629 -27.29 -14.51 -20.90
C GLY A 629 -26.08 -13.95 -20.21
N CYS A 630 -24.90 -14.49 -20.48
CA CYS A 630 -23.70 -14.04 -19.82
C CYS A 630 -23.60 -12.55 -20.19
N LEU A 631 -24.07 -11.72 -19.26
CA LEU A 631 -24.26 -10.28 -19.36
C LEU A 631 -23.69 -9.78 -18.06
N ILE A 632 -22.39 -9.57 -18.10
CA ILE A 632 -21.59 -9.21 -16.94
C ILE A 632 -21.40 -7.71 -16.94
N ILE A 633 -21.17 -7.14 -15.77
CA ILE A 633 -20.65 -5.78 -15.67
C ILE A 633 -19.18 -5.86 -16.10
N SER A 634 -18.88 -5.41 -17.32
CA SER A 634 -17.52 -5.41 -17.86
C SER A 634 -16.70 -4.23 -17.41
N GLU A 635 -17.36 -3.10 -17.15
CA GLU A 635 -16.69 -1.92 -16.63
C GLU A 635 -17.57 -1.24 -15.59
N TYR A 636 -16.98 -0.86 -14.47
CA TYR A 636 -17.61 -0.03 -13.45
C TYR A 636 -16.83 1.27 -13.37
N VAL A 637 -17.53 2.40 -13.50
CA VAL A 637 -16.92 3.74 -13.46
C VAL A 637 -17.52 4.52 -12.30
N GLU A 638 -16.67 4.86 -11.34
CA GLU A 638 -16.95 5.79 -10.24
C GLU A 638 -15.89 6.89 -10.33
N GLY A 639 -16.15 7.92 -11.13
CA GLY A 639 -15.20 9.00 -11.39
C GLY A 639 -15.41 10.24 -10.50
N SER A 640 -14.42 11.13 -10.49
CA SER A 640 -14.43 12.36 -9.68
C SER A 640 -15.62 13.26 -10.05
N GLY A 641 -16.40 13.64 -9.04
CA GLY A 641 -17.60 14.46 -9.21
C GLY A 641 -18.89 13.65 -9.38
N SER A 642 -20.03 14.33 -9.31
CA SER A 642 -21.32 13.65 -9.18
C SER A 642 -21.78 12.98 -10.50
N ASN A 643 -21.30 13.43 -11.66
CA ASN A 643 -21.79 13.01 -12.98
C ASN A 643 -20.97 11.89 -13.64
N ASN A 644 -19.77 11.58 -13.15
CA ASN A 644 -18.87 10.60 -13.74
C ASN A 644 -19.18 9.19 -13.25
N LYS A 645 -20.44 8.75 -13.38
CA LYS A 645 -20.93 7.46 -12.88
C LYS A 645 -21.53 6.67 -14.04
N ALA A 646 -20.97 5.49 -14.30
CA ALA A 646 -21.41 4.62 -15.38
C ALA A 646 -21.06 3.15 -15.11
N ILE A 647 -21.73 2.25 -15.82
CA ILE A 647 -21.34 0.84 -15.94
C ILE A 647 -21.42 0.42 -17.41
N GLU A 648 -20.60 -0.54 -17.81
CA GLU A 648 -20.66 -1.22 -19.09
C GLU A 648 -21.12 -2.66 -18.86
N LEU A 649 -22.04 -3.13 -19.71
CA LEU A 649 -22.50 -4.51 -19.71
C LEU A 649 -21.96 -5.22 -20.94
N PHE A 650 -21.30 -6.35 -20.76
CA PHE A 650 -20.74 -7.14 -21.85
C PHE A 650 -21.52 -8.43 -22.05
N ASN A 651 -21.95 -8.67 -23.30
CA ASN A 651 -22.51 -9.94 -23.70
C ASN A 651 -21.38 -10.96 -23.92
N CYS A 652 -20.94 -11.59 -22.82
CA CYS A 652 -20.05 -12.75 -22.84
C CYS A 652 -20.75 -14.04 -23.29
N SER A 653 -22.05 -13.99 -23.61
CA SER A 653 -22.73 -15.15 -24.16
C SER A 653 -22.32 -15.34 -25.61
N GLY A 654 -22.16 -16.60 -26.04
CA GLY A 654 -21.86 -16.92 -27.43
C GLY A 654 -23.01 -16.63 -28.41
N GLN A 655 -24.09 -15.98 -27.98
CA GLN A 655 -25.31 -15.71 -28.76
C GLN A 655 -25.85 -14.28 -28.54
N PRO A 656 -26.71 -13.75 -29.43
CA PRO A 656 -27.35 -12.45 -29.18
C PRO A 656 -28.33 -12.48 -28.00
N LEU A 657 -28.34 -11.42 -27.19
CA LEU A 657 -29.24 -11.24 -26.04
C LEU A 657 -30.25 -10.12 -26.31
N GLN A 658 -31.50 -10.30 -25.86
CA GLN A 658 -32.50 -9.25 -25.88
C GLN A 658 -32.50 -8.53 -24.52
N LEU A 659 -32.08 -7.26 -24.49
CA LEU A 659 -31.80 -6.57 -23.22
C LEU A 659 -33.05 -6.19 -22.44
N ASP A 660 -34.23 -6.00 -23.07
CA ASP A 660 -35.49 -5.71 -22.35
C ASP A 660 -35.98 -6.84 -21.42
N GLN A 661 -35.30 -7.99 -21.40
CA GLN A 661 -35.52 -9.08 -20.47
C GLN A 661 -34.66 -8.96 -19.19
N TYR A 662 -33.74 -7.99 -19.16
CA TYR A 662 -32.78 -7.79 -18.08
C TYR A 662 -33.06 -6.48 -17.35
N GLY A 663 -32.64 -6.42 -16.10
CA GLY A 663 -32.61 -5.20 -15.30
C GLY A 663 -31.32 -5.07 -14.49
N ILE A 664 -31.06 -3.85 -14.03
CA ILE A 664 -29.98 -3.53 -13.11
C ILE A 664 -30.59 -3.04 -11.80
N CYS A 665 -30.12 -3.61 -10.70
CA CYS A 665 -30.47 -3.23 -9.35
C CYS A 665 -29.27 -2.60 -8.65
N LEU A 666 -29.44 -1.37 -8.13
CA LEU A 666 -28.51 -0.70 -7.24
C LEU A 666 -28.87 -1.03 -5.79
N ILE A 667 -27.88 -1.43 -5.00
CA ILE A 667 -27.98 -1.53 -3.54
C ILE A 667 -27.10 -0.43 -2.96
N SER A 668 -27.69 0.50 -2.21
CA SER A 668 -27.01 1.71 -1.73
C SER A 668 -26.54 1.62 -0.28
N ASN A 669 -25.30 2.06 0.00
CA ASN A 669 -24.69 2.18 1.33
C ASN A 669 -24.86 0.91 2.19
N ALA A 670 -25.54 0.98 3.33
CA ALA A 670 -25.75 -0.18 4.21
C ALA A 670 -27.00 -1.01 3.87
N ALA A 671 -27.68 -0.76 2.75
CA ALA A 671 -28.82 -1.57 2.33
C ALA A 671 -28.41 -3.01 2.03
N THR A 672 -29.31 -3.95 2.29
CA THR A 672 -29.15 -5.39 1.99
C THR A 672 -30.17 -5.87 0.95
N THR A 673 -30.96 -4.95 0.38
CA THR A 673 -31.98 -5.19 -0.63
C THR A 673 -31.89 -4.11 -1.70
N CYS A 674 -32.47 -4.38 -2.86
CA CYS A 674 -32.51 -3.43 -3.97
C CYS A 674 -33.04 -2.06 -3.53
N SER A 675 -32.22 -1.02 -3.73
CA SER A 675 -32.57 0.36 -3.43
C SER A 675 -33.30 0.99 -4.61
N GLN A 676 -32.83 0.74 -5.83
CA GLN A 676 -33.44 1.20 -7.08
C GLN A 676 -33.19 0.16 -8.19
N SER A 677 -34.13 0.04 -9.13
CA SER A 677 -34.01 -0.83 -10.31
C SER A 677 -34.28 -0.05 -11.60
N VAL A 678 -33.71 -0.52 -12.70
CA VAL A 678 -34.00 -0.04 -14.06
C VAL A 678 -34.03 -1.23 -15.03
N THR A 679 -35.03 -1.28 -15.90
CA THR A 679 -35.08 -2.22 -17.04
C THR A 679 -34.16 -1.72 -18.15
N LEU A 680 -33.43 -2.61 -18.81
CA LEU A 680 -32.59 -2.23 -19.95
C LEU A 680 -33.41 -1.96 -21.22
N ASP A 681 -32.82 -1.22 -22.15
CA ASP A 681 -33.47 -0.85 -23.40
C ASP A 681 -33.86 -2.06 -24.26
N SER A 682 -34.91 -1.89 -25.08
CA SER A 682 -35.40 -2.92 -26.02
C SER A 682 -34.50 -3.02 -27.26
N VAL A 683 -33.28 -3.49 -27.05
CA VAL A 683 -32.26 -3.72 -28.07
C VAL A 683 -31.77 -5.17 -28.03
N THR A 684 -31.38 -5.69 -29.19
CA THR A 684 -30.67 -6.97 -29.29
C THR A 684 -29.17 -6.70 -29.27
N LEU A 685 -28.47 -7.15 -28.24
CA LEU A 685 -27.03 -7.04 -28.08
C LEU A 685 -26.35 -8.29 -28.65
N ALA A 686 -25.50 -8.19 -29.68
CA ALA A 686 -24.87 -9.36 -30.27
C ALA A 686 -23.80 -9.97 -29.32
N ALA A 687 -23.40 -11.21 -29.60
CA ALA A 687 -22.32 -11.87 -28.85
C ALA A 687 -21.02 -11.07 -28.96
N GLY A 688 -20.38 -10.77 -27.84
CA GLY A 688 -19.15 -9.99 -27.80
C GLY A 688 -19.36 -8.47 -27.94
N GLU A 689 -20.59 -7.97 -27.93
CA GLU A 689 -20.89 -6.53 -27.89
C GLU A 689 -21.15 -6.05 -26.46
N VAL A 690 -21.09 -4.73 -26.27
CA VAL A 690 -21.35 -4.05 -24.99
C VAL A 690 -22.55 -3.12 -25.06
N HIS A 691 -23.16 -2.88 -23.91
CA HIS A 691 -24.20 -1.88 -23.71
C HIS A 691 -23.92 -1.06 -22.46
N THR A 692 -23.91 0.27 -22.57
CA THR A 692 -23.48 1.16 -21.48
C THR A 692 -24.64 1.86 -20.79
N LEU A 693 -24.55 1.98 -19.47
CA LEU A 693 -25.48 2.74 -18.65
C LEU A 693 -24.74 3.89 -17.97
N CYS A 694 -25.28 5.10 -18.06
CA CYS A 694 -24.64 6.29 -17.49
C CYS A 694 -25.62 7.14 -16.70
N LYS A 695 -25.09 7.96 -15.80
CA LYS A 695 -25.90 8.90 -15.04
C LYS A 695 -26.56 9.94 -15.93
N SER A 696 -27.86 10.15 -15.74
CA SER A 696 -28.61 11.21 -16.43
C SER A 696 -28.05 12.60 -16.12
N GLN A 697 -27.78 13.37 -17.16
CA GLN A 697 -27.17 14.69 -17.04
C GLN A 697 -28.22 15.73 -16.66
N SER A 698 -28.19 16.24 -15.43
CA SER A 698 -29.02 17.39 -15.03
C SER A 698 -28.27 18.35 -14.12
N GLY A 699 -28.23 19.63 -14.47
CA GLY A 699 -27.74 20.71 -13.59
C GLY A 699 -26.37 21.28 -13.95
N SER A 700 -25.76 21.97 -12.96
CA SER A 700 -24.54 22.78 -13.08
C SER A 700 -23.28 22.11 -12.54
N ASP A 701 -23.29 20.79 -12.40
CA ASP A 701 -22.10 20.01 -11.99
C ASP A 701 -21.06 19.96 -13.14
N PRO A 702 -19.77 19.71 -12.84
CA PRO A 702 -18.73 19.63 -13.87
C PRO A 702 -19.07 18.62 -14.97
N ASP A 703 -18.63 18.94 -16.18
CA ASP A 703 -18.91 18.20 -17.42
C ASP A 703 -18.46 16.73 -17.26
N PRO A 704 -19.34 15.74 -17.53
CA PRO A 704 -18.94 14.34 -17.49
C PRO A 704 -17.78 14.05 -18.45
N LEU A 705 -16.98 13.04 -18.13
CA LEU A 705 -15.86 12.61 -18.97
C LEU A 705 -16.37 12.33 -20.39
N ALA A 706 -15.66 12.87 -21.38
CA ALA A 706 -16.06 12.80 -22.78
C ALA A 706 -16.24 11.36 -23.28
N GLY A 707 -15.46 10.41 -22.76
CA GLY A 707 -15.59 8.97 -23.07
C GLY A 707 -16.94 8.40 -22.65
N ILE A 708 -17.41 8.72 -21.44
CA ILE A 708 -18.73 8.29 -20.94
C ILE A 708 -19.85 8.89 -21.80
N THR A 709 -19.77 10.19 -22.11
CA THR A 709 -20.83 10.87 -22.87
C THR A 709 -20.90 10.41 -24.32
N ALA A 710 -19.75 10.14 -24.95
CA ALA A 710 -19.70 9.70 -26.35
C ALA A 710 -20.24 8.29 -26.55
N ASN A 711 -20.13 7.44 -25.54
CA ASN A 711 -20.44 6.01 -25.62
C ASN A 711 -21.61 5.61 -24.72
N CYS A 712 -22.48 6.54 -24.31
CA CYS A 712 -23.63 6.23 -23.47
C CYS A 712 -24.84 5.74 -24.29
N ASP A 713 -25.27 4.50 -24.07
CA ASP A 713 -26.46 3.96 -24.73
C ASP A 713 -27.75 4.27 -23.97
N GLN A 714 -27.73 4.10 -22.63
CA GLN A 714 -28.90 4.28 -21.78
C GLN A 714 -28.60 5.16 -20.56
N GLU A 715 -29.39 6.22 -20.35
CA GLU A 715 -29.27 7.05 -19.15
C GLU A 715 -30.17 6.55 -18.00
N SER A 716 -29.67 6.58 -16.76
CA SER A 716 -30.47 6.27 -15.57
C SER A 716 -30.18 7.23 -14.41
N ALA A 717 -31.18 8.06 -14.07
CA ALA A 717 -31.09 9.04 -12.98
C ALA A 717 -31.18 8.42 -11.58
N GLY A 718 -31.47 7.13 -11.45
CA GLY A 718 -31.58 6.43 -10.17
C GLY A 718 -30.39 5.51 -9.93
N VAL A 719 -30.33 4.44 -10.72
CA VAL A 719 -29.36 3.33 -10.57
C VAL A 719 -27.90 3.80 -10.75
N MET A 720 -27.64 4.85 -11.55
CA MET A 720 -26.30 5.41 -11.72
C MET A 720 -25.98 6.57 -10.76
N ASN A 721 -26.57 6.61 -9.56
CA ASN A 721 -26.12 7.47 -8.46
C ASN A 721 -25.25 6.74 -7.44
N HIS A 722 -24.53 5.72 -7.90
CA HIS A 722 -23.66 4.95 -7.04
C HIS A 722 -22.47 5.77 -6.55
N ASN A 723 -21.99 5.39 -5.38
CA ASN A 723 -20.69 5.79 -4.84
C ASN A 723 -19.86 4.54 -4.49
N GLY A 724 -18.62 4.75 -4.07
CA GLY A 724 -17.63 3.69 -3.83
C GLY A 724 -17.93 2.62 -2.78
N ASP A 725 -19.14 2.53 -2.25
CA ASP A 725 -19.59 1.43 -1.37
C ASP A 725 -20.92 0.80 -1.80
N ASP A 726 -21.37 1.11 -3.02
CA ASP A 726 -22.61 0.62 -3.61
C ASP A 726 -22.40 -0.63 -4.48
N ARG A 727 -23.40 -1.53 -4.50
CA ARG A 727 -23.35 -2.80 -5.23
C ARG A 727 -24.37 -2.83 -6.34
N PHE A 728 -24.08 -3.61 -7.37
CA PHE A 728 -24.99 -3.85 -8.49
C PHE A 728 -25.36 -5.32 -8.62
N ILE A 729 -26.59 -5.57 -9.05
CA ILE A 729 -27.06 -6.88 -9.52
C ILE A 729 -27.58 -6.70 -10.94
N VAL A 730 -27.08 -7.50 -11.87
CA VAL A 730 -27.68 -7.78 -13.17
C VAL A 730 -28.63 -8.96 -12.99
N TYR A 731 -29.88 -8.82 -13.43
CA TYR A 731 -30.89 -9.87 -13.26
C TYR A 731 -31.77 -10.03 -14.50
N ILE A 732 -32.37 -11.21 -14.65
CA ILE A 732 -33.44 -11.48 -15.60
C ILE A 732 -34.78 -11.19 -14.92
N ASP A 733 -35.56 -10.28 -15.49
CA ASP A 733 -36.90 -9.89 -15.03
C ASP A 733 -37.93 -10.93 -15.49
N ALA A 734 -38.17 -11.94 -14.65
CA ALA A 734 -38.97 -13.09 -15.03
C ALA A 734 -40.48 -12.80 -14.99
N ASP A 735 -40.91 -11.81 -14.20
CA ASP A 735 -42.31 -11.44 -14.05
C ASP A 735 -42.71 -10.17 -14.83
N GLY A 736 -41.72 -9.48 -15.42
CA GLY A 736 -41.89 -8.33 -16.30
C GLY A 736 -42.29 -7.05 -15.56
N ASN A 737 -42.03 -6.98 -14.25
CA ASN A 737 -42.44 -5.85 -13.41
C ASN A 737 -41.38 -4.73 -13.35
N GLY A 738 -40.18 -4.97 -13.87
CA GLY A 738 -39.05 -4.04 -13.94
C GLY A 738 -38.28 -3.82 -12.63
N ALA A 739 -38.57 -4.59 -11.57
CA ALA A 739 -37.98 -4.43 -10.25
C ALA A 739 -37.49 -5.78 -9.70
N PHE A 740 -36.26 -5.79 -9.17
CA PHE A 740 -35.65 -7.01 -8.65
C PHE A 740 -36.43 -7.59 -7.46
N GLY A 741 -36.81 -8.86 -7.56
CA GLY A 741 -37.55 -9.59 -6.54
C GLY A 741 -37.29 -11.10 -6.56
N SER A 742 -38.06 -11.85 -5.77
CA SER A 742 -37.88 -13.30 -5.60
C SER A 742 -38.23 -14.15 -6.83
N ALA A 743 -38.87 -13.55 -7.83
CA ALA A 743 -39.19 -14.21 -9.10
C ALA A 743 -38.01 -14.17 -10.08
N ASP A 744 -37.05 -13.27 -9.85
CA ASP A 744 -35.98 -12.94 -10.78
C ASP A 744 -34.73 -13.77 -10.54
N THR A 745 -33.88 -13.86 -11.56
CA THR A 745 -32.63 -14.64 -11.52
C THR A 745 -31.44 -13.70 -11.60
N ILE A 746 -30.50 -13.82 -10.64
CA ILE A 746 -29.23 -13.09 -10.67
C ILE A 746 -28.37 -13.65 -11.82
N VAL A 747 -27.83 -12.75 -12.64
CA VAL A 747 -26.93 -13.06 -13.76
C VAL A 747 -25.50 -12.76 -13.37
N ASP A 748 -25.24 -11.59 -12.78
CA ASP A 748 -23.92 -11.13 -12.36
C ASP A 748 -24.07 -10.06 -11.26
N THR A 749 -23.07 -9.88 -10.41
CA THR A 749 -23.06 -8.81 -9.41
C THR A 749 -21.70 -8.11 -9.34
N PHE A 750 -21.73 -6.79 -9.09
CA PHE A 750 -20.56 -6.02 -8.65
C PHE A 750 -20.71 -5.79 -7.15
N GLY A 751 -19.97 -6.54 -6.35
CA GLY A 751 -20.14 -6.59 -4.90
C GLY A 751 -21.02 -7.76 -4.42
N GLN A 752 -20.92 -8.09 -3.13
CA GLN A 752 -21.79 -9.06 -2.48
C GLN A 752 -23.08 -8.36 -1.99
N PRO A 753 -24.28 -8.74 -2.46
CA PRO A 753 -25.53 -8.00 -2.16
C PRO A 753 -25.85 -7.82 -0.67
N THR A 754 -25.45 -8.77 0.18
CA THR A 754 -25.79 -8.79 1.60
C THR A 754 -24.70 -8.23 2.50
N VAL A 755 -23.53 -7.90 1.95
CA VAL A 755 -22.37 -7.41 2.71
C VAL A 755 -22.00 -6.03 2.22
N ARG A 756 -21.97 -5.06 3.15
CA ARG A 756 -21.48 -3.73 2.81
C ARG A 756 -19.95 -3.81 2.70
N PRO A 757 -19.36 -3.46 1.55
CA PRO A 757 -17.92 -3.26 1.48
C PRO A 757 -17.50 -2.13 2.44
N GLY A 758 -16.24 -2.10 2.91
CA GLY A 758 -15.74 -0.98 3.72
C GLY A 758 -16.10 0.38 3.10
N SER A 759 -16.32 1.43 3.89
CA SER A 759 -16.76 2.71 3.34
C SER A 759 -15.73 3.24 2.35
N THR A 760 -16.13 3.43 1.09
CA THR A 760 -15.37 4.06 -0.02
C THR A 760 -14.33 3.23 -0.77
N ILE A 761 -14.32 1.88 -0.66
CA ILE A 761 -13.30 1.05 -1.33
C ILE A 761 -13.31 1.10 -2.87
N TRP A 762 -14.43 1.44 -3.49
CA TRP A 762 -14.59 1.57 -4.95
C TRP A 762 -14.76 3.02 -5.39
N ALA A 763 -14.47 3.98 -4.50
CA ALA A 763 -14.64 5.40 -4.80
C ALA A 763 -13.50 5.87 -5.70
N ASP A 764 -13.81 6.76 -6.64
CA ASP A 764 -12.87 7.41 -7.53
C ASP A 764 -12.01 6.41 -8.34
N LYS A 765 -12.61 5.29 -8.76
CA LYS A 765 -11.96 4.19 -9.47
C LYS A 765 -12.74 3.77 -10.71
N THR A 766 -12.02 3.21 -11.68
CA THR A 766 -12.60 2.46 -12.79
C THR A 766 -12.15 1.00 -12.67
N TYR A 767 -13.07 0.06 -12.81
CA TYR A 767 -12.77 -1.37 -12.75
C TYR A 767 -13.16 -2.01 -14.07
N ARG A 768 -12.24 -2.72 -14.71
CA ARG A 768 -12.47 -3.41 -15.98
C ARG A 768 -12.33 -4.91 -15.80
N ARG A 769 -13.28 -5.66 -16.34
CA ARG A 769 -13.43 -7.09 -16.09
C ARG A 769 -12.32 -7.87 -16.79
N CYS A 770 -11.59 -8.64 -16.00
CA CYS A 770 -10.51 -9.52 -16.43
C CYS A 770 -10.89 -11.01 -16.35
N ASP A 771 -11.84 -11.37 -15.49
CA ASP A 771 -12.48 -12.69 -15.46
C ASP A 771 -13.93 -12.55 -15.92
N LEU A 772 -14.22 -13.13 -17.09
CA LEU A 772 -15.54 -13.07 -17.72
C LEU A 772 -16.55 -14.04 -17.08
N THR A 773 -16.14 -14.79 -16.06
CA THR A 773 -17.04 -15.66 -15.29
C THR A 773 -18.02 -14.80 -14.49
N PRO A 774 -19.34 -14.99 -14.65
CA PRO A 774 -20.34 -14.26 -13.85
C PRO A 774 -20.22 -14.56 -12.36
N PHE A 775 -20.45 -13.55 -11.52
CA PHE A 775 -20.43 -13.70 -10.07
C PHE A 775 -21.85 -13.74 -9.51
N ASP A 776 -22.17 -14.81 -8.76
CA ASP A 776 -23.53 -15.10 -8.28
C ASP A 776 -23.98 -14.28 -7.05
N GLY A 777 -23.07 -13.50 -6.47
CA GLY A 777 -23.32 -12.68 -5.30
C GLY A 777 -23.45 -13.45 -3.98
N GLN A 778 -23.25 -14.77 -3.93
CA GLN A 778 -23.46 -15.57 -2.71
C GLN A 778 -22.20 -15.66 -1.85
N SER A 779 -21.05 -15.86 -2.49
CA SER A 779 -19.75 -15.97 -1.81
C SER A 779 -19.15 -14.60 -1.47
N ALA A 780 -18.04 -14.58 -0.73
CA ALA A 780 -17.34 -13.34 -0.42
C ALA A 780 -16.81 -12.71 -1.71
N PHE A 781 -17.15 -11.44 -1.95
CA PHE A 781 -16.73 -10.74 -3.15
C PHE A 781 -15.34 -10.13 -2.99
N ASN A 782 -14.40 -10.57 -3.82
CA ASN A 782 -13.10 -9.92 -4.03
C ASN A 782 -13.12 -9.26 -5.42
N VAL A 783 -13.06 -7.93 -5.48
CA VAL A 783 -13.14 -7.20 -6.76
C VAL A 783 -11.99 -7.57 -7.71
N LEU A 784 -10.79 -7.82 -7.19
CA LEU A 784 -9.61 -8.15 -8.00
C LEU A 784 -9.62 -9.58 -8.56
N ALA A 785 -10.48 -10.46 -8.03
CA ALA A 785 -10.71 -11.77 -8.64
C ALA A 785 -11.46 -11.66 -9.98
N PHE A 786 -12.14 -10.54 -10.22
CA PHE A 786 -13.00 -10.34 -11.41
C PHE A 786 -12.63 -9.12 -12.26
N TYR A 787 -11.97 -8.11 -11.69
CA TYR A 787 -11.66 -6.84 -12.35
C TYR A 787 -10.22 -6.38 -12.10
N ASN A 788 -9.60 -5.80 -13.12
CA ASN A 788 -8.41 -4.97 -12.99
C ASN A 788 -8.83 -3.55 -12.60
N GLU A 789 -8.09 -2.95 -11.69
CA GLU A 789 -8.31 -1.58 -11.23
C GLU A 789 -7.55 -0.57 -12.08
N TYR A 790 -8.24 0.54 -12.41
CA TYR A 790 -7.69 1.68 -13.12
C TYR A 790 -7.99 2.97 -12.36
N ALA A 791 -7.09 3.95 -12.55
CA ALA A 791 -7.19 5.25 -11.91
C ALA A 791 -8.51 5.98 -12.26
N ASN A 792 -8.90 6.92 -11.40
CA ASN A 792 -10.07 7.78 -11.59
C ASN A 792 -10.13 8.39 -13.00
N GLY A 793 -11.25 8.17 -13.69
CA GLY A 793 -11.53 8.78 -14.99
C GLY A 793 -10.84 8.13 -16.19
N THR A 794 -10.31 6.93 -16.00
CA THR A 794 -9.79 6.06 -17.08
C THR A 794 -10.97 5.43 -17.82
N VAL A 795 -11.45 6.08 -18.87
CA VAL A 795 -12.63 5.66 -19.67
C VAL A 795 -12.30 5.61 -21.18
N ASP A 796 -11.06 5.29 -21.51
CA ASP A 796 -10.52 5.29 -22.87
C ASP A 796 -11.03 4.14 -23.74
N ASP A 797 -11.49 3.04 -23.13
CA ASP A 797 -12.10 1.88 -23.77
C ASP A 797 -13.57 1.66 -23.39
N PHE A 798 -14.16 2.53 -22.56
CA PHE A 798 -15.57 2.48 -22.21
C PHE A 798 -16.45 2.53 -23.46
N GLY A 799 -17.33 1.54 -23.62
CA GLY A 799 -18.09 1.29 -24.85
C GLY A 799 -17.39 0.34 -25.83
N THR A 800 -16.38 -0.40 -25.37
CA THR A 800 -15.68 -1.41 -26.17
C THR A 800 -15.61 -2.75 -25.45
N ALA A 801 -15.66 -3.84 -26.20
CA ALA A 801 -15.64 -5.18 -25.61
C ALA A 801 -14.39 -5.41 -24.74
N PRO A 802 -14.53 -6.10 -23.59
CA PRO A 802 -13.41 -6.39 -22.69
C PRO A 802 -12.27 -7.06 -23.43
N ASN A 803 -11.08 -6.47 -23.29
CA ASN A 803 -9.84 -6.99 -23.85
C ASN A 803 -8.73 -7.10 -22.81
N GLU A 804 -9.12 -7.00 -21.53
CA GLU A 804 -8.23 -7.04 -20.38
C GLU A 804 -7.36 -8.32 -20.41
N PRO A 805 -6.08 -8.22 -20.01
CA PRO A 805 -5.30 -9.40 -19.69
C PRO A 805 -5.97 -10.17 -18.54
N ALA A 806 -5.60 -11.45 -18.35
CA ALA A 806 -6.07 -12.25 -17.21
C ALA A 806 -5.91 -11.47 -15.91
N CYS A 807 -6.85 -11.65 -14.97
CA CYS A 807 -6.83 -10.91 -13.71
C CYS A 807 -5.44 -10.97 -13.08
N ALA A 808 -4.89 -9.80 -12.80
CA ALA A 808 -3.61 -9.70 -12.14
C ALA A 808 -3.73 -10.46 -10.80
N PRO A 809 -2.94 -11.53 -10.58
CA PRO A 809 -3.08 -12.42 -9.42
C PRO A 809 -2.85 -11.72 -8.10
#